data_AF-A0A1Y5DY21-F1
#
_entry.id   AF-A0A1Y5DY21-F1
#
_cell.length_a   1.000
_cell.length_b   1.000
_cell.length_c   1.000
_cell.angle_alpha   90.00
_cell.angle_beta   90.00
_cell.angle_gamma   90.00
#
_symmetry.space_group_name_H-M   'P 1'
#
loop_
_entity.id
_entity.type
_entity.pdbx_description
1 polymer ?
#
loop_
_entity_poly.entity_id
_entity_poly.type
_entity_poly.pdbx_seq_one_letter_code
_entity_poly.pdbx_strand_id
1 'polypeptide(L)'
;MIKLTLLVELANGERQTFSLVELQILTALNGAIYTVVKEGTQQTPQELVLKRKDDDLKVEVEGVTVAQIEGFYSESMSATFSADGSFTPAEGMSVSSTDKPVIAEGNEPSVRKAQEDNDFLGLSPLTWGVGLFGASVIVSVALDGDDEDYPSYQVTLDPVAGPFKSIATVTLYDKDGNELANKEHDFSDGPVVFTIDNGYQGPLLAKVVDSNGSEGDYLDETTGKLVSLGDSSLRAMGHTNGFGDVIMSITPLTELASRQAGISEDNKVTTENVAVNTDVSKLFDVEDILAPVTTILDADYDSSDGLNAAEQYGNILALLSGTENALATSNGGSSTSTLSIDVTINKIRSQIERQADGELAFTKSGFELLQDGLEAFEAGVNAEKADLAAALIKPPVIDAAQGSVNKVESEAGVAVQVDNVKIGDSVVIQWGNQFHIVEISGAELLDGVATILVPGSVINAGGEGRIAVTSHISEQVRSPATYINVDTINAVFESGSLATDLYENSGTHQVVYQAVTNDENARYSLTGEDANLFAINSSTGAVILTANPDNETKADYSFTVVATDLAGNSSEQAVTLDITDLDEVAPTITTAATATAIDENSGAGQVVYTVTSTDNGDISTGATAYRLKAGDDAAFFTINSDTGVVSLTGNPDDETKADYNFTVVATDTAGNSSEQAVTLDITDLDDIAPTITSAAATALDENSGAGQVVYTVTSTDSDDVSTGATVYSLKTSDDAAFFTINSDTGAVTLTADPDDETKADYSFTVVATDTASNSSEKAITLDITDLDEVAPTITSATIATPLDENSGAGQVVYTVMSTDSGDITTGATAYSLKAGDDAALFTINSSTGAVILTADPDNETKADYSFTVMATDTAGNSTEQAITLDITDLDDAAPTITSAATATTIDENSGAGQVVYTVTSTDSGDIATGATAYSLKTGNDAALFTINSSTGEVTLTANPDDETKADYSFTVVATDTAGNSSEQAITLDITDLDEVAPTITSAATASALDENSGAGQVVYTVTSTDSDDVSTGTTA
;
A
#
# COMPACT_ATOMS: atom_id res chain seq x y z
N MET A 1 -8.55 7.38 -24.31
CA MET A 1 -7.94 6.68 -23.16
C MET A 1 -8.51 5.28 -23.10
N ILE A 2 -7.67 4.27 -23.29
CA ILE A 2 -8.03 2.88 -23.03
C ILE A 2 -8.24 2.77 -21.53
N LYS A 3 -9.44 2.37 -21.08
CA LYS A 3 -9.67 2.14 -19.65
C LYS A 3 -9.03 0.81 -19.28
N LEU A 4 -8.21 0.81 -18.23
CA LEU A 4 -7.46 -0.36 -17.79
C LEU A 4 -8.02 -0.86 -16.46
N THR A 5 -7.82 -2.14 -16.18
CA THR A 5 -8.28 -2.78 -14.96
C THR A 5 -7.21 -3.74 -14.44
N LEU A 6 -6.86 -3.60 -13.16
CA LEU A 6 -6.03 -4.56 -12.44
C LEU A 6 -6.94 -5.63 -11.83
N LEU A 7 -6.66 -6.88 -12.13
CA LEU A 7 -7.35 -8.03 -11.57
C LEU A 7 -6.40 -8.80 -10.64
N VAL A 8 -6.91 -9.23 -9.49
CA VAL A 8 -6.15 -9.99 -8.49
C VAL A 8 -6.92 -11.25 -8.15
N GLU A 9 -6.34 -12.43 -8.38
CA GLU A 9 -6.85 -13.71 -7.90
C GLU A 9 -6.08 -14.12 -6.65
N LEU A 10 -6.78 -14.19 -5.53
CA LEU A 10 -6.22 -14.61 -4.24
C LEU A 10 -5.99 -16.12 -4.22
N ALA A 11 -5.15 -16.60 -3.30
CA ALA A 11 -4.84 -18.03 -3.15
C ALA A 11 -6.07 -18.93 -2.89
N ASN A 12 -7.19 -18.36 -2.42
CA ASN A 12 -8.46 -19.05 -2.21
C ASN A 12 -9.37 -19.07 -3.46
N GLY A 13 -8.92 -18.52 -4.60
CA GLY A 13 -9.65 -18.39 -5.86
C GLY A 13 -10.60 -17.19 -5.95
N GLU A 14 -10.63 -16.33 -4.93
CA GLU A 14 -11.44 -15.12 -4.92
C GLU A 14 -10.81 -14.02 -5.79
N ARG A 15 -11.61 -13.32 -6.59
CA ARG A 15 -11.14 -12.32 -7.55
C ARG A 15 -11.54 -10.91 -7.14
N GLN A 16 -10.56 -10.01 -7.13
CA GLN A 16 -10.72 -8.58 -6.89
C GLN A 16 -10.38 -7.80 -8.17
N THR A 17 -11.06 -6.66 -8.35
CA THR A 17 -11.00 -5.85 -9.57
C THR A 17 -10.82 -4.38 -9.19
N PHE A 18 -9.79 -3.73 -9.75
CA PHE A 18 -9.46 -2.33 -9.50
C PHE A 18 -9.42 -1.56 -10.82
N SER A 19 -10.17 -0.47 -10.93
CA SER A 19 -10.17 0.39 -12.12
C SER A 19 -8.94 1.30 -12.10
N LEU A 20 -8.13 1.27 -13.16
CA LEU A 20 -6.87 2.00 -13.25
C LEU A 20 -7.09 3.36 -13.93
N VAL A 21 -7.93 4.20 -13.31
CA VAL A 21 -8.15 5.61 -13.71
C VAL A 21 -7.10 6.55 -13.12
N GLU A 22 -6.45 6.10 -12.05
CA GLU A 22 -5.30 6.70 -11.37
C GLU A 22 -4.38 5.57 -10.88
N LEU A 23 -3.15 5.89 -10.47
CA LEU A 23 -2.19 4.92 -9.96
C LEU A 23 -2.77 4.11 -8.79
N GLN A 24 -2.78 2.79 -8.90
CA GLN A 24 -3.22 1.90 -7.82
C GLN A 24 -2.03 1.31 -7.06
N ILE A 25 -1.96 1.55 -5.74
CA ILE A 25 -0.92 1.00 -4.87
C ILE A 25 -1.55 -0.08 -3.98
N LEU A 26 -1.01 -1.30 -4.04
CA LEU A 26 -1.50 -2.45 -3.27
C LEU A 26 -0.35 -3.16 -2.57
N THR A 27 -0.59 -3.71 -1.38
CA THR A 27 0.38 -4.63 -0.76
C THR A 27 0.28 -6.02 -1.40
N ALA A 28 1.41 -6.67 -1.65
CA ALA A 28 1.49 -8.02 -2.17
C ALA A 28 0.85 -9.04 -1.20
N LEU A 29 0.07 -9.96 -1.76
CA LEU A 29 -0.61 -11.02 -1.02
C LEU A 29 -0.04 -12.38 -1.40
N ASN A 30 0.19 -13.22 -0.38
CA ASN A 30 0.85 -14.51 -0.58
C ASN A 30 -0.05 -15.47 -1.38
N GLY A 31 0.49 -16.05 -2.45
CA GLY A 31 -0.22 -16.94 -3.38
C GLY A 31 -1.15 -16.22 -4.35
N ALA A 32 -1.12 -14.88 -4.43
CA ALA A 32 -1.99 -14.12 -5.33
C ALA A 32 -1.39 -13.97 -6.74
N ILE A 33 -2.26 -13.95 -7.74
CA ILE A 33 -1.94 -13.70 -9.14
C ILE A 33 -2.51 -12.36 -9.59
N TYR A 34 -1.65 -11.46 -10.04
CA TYR A 34 -1.99 -10.12 -10.51
C TYR A 34 -1.95 -10.06 -12.04
N THR A 35 -2.88 -9.34 -12.67
CA THR A 35 -2.85 -9.11 -14.13
C THR A 35 -3.54 -7.80 -14.50
N VAL A 36 -3.06 -7.13 -15.56
CA VAL A 36 -3.69 -5.91 -16.11
C VAL A 36 -4.33 -6.22 -17.46
N VAL A 37 -5.60 -5.85 -17.61
CA VAL A 37 -6.37 -6.05 -18.84
C VAL A 37 -7.09 -4.76 -19.25
N LYS A 38 -7.44 -4.64 -20.53
CA LYS A 38 -8.32 -3.56 -21.00
C LYS A 38 -9.73 -3.79 -20.46
N GLU A 39 -10.34 -2.77 -19.87
CA GLU A 39 -11.65 -2.82 -19.21
C GLU A 39 -12.71 -3.46 -20.12
N GLY A 40 -13.41 -4.47 -19.62
CA GLY A 40 -14.41 -5.23 -20.37
C GLY A 40 -13.85 -6.31 -21.31
N THR A 41 -12.54 -6.55 -21.33
CA THR A 41 -11.87 -7.63 -22.07
C THR A 41 -10.90 -8.41 -21.17
N GLN A 42 -10.40 -9.56 -21.64
CA GLN A 42 -9.27 -10.28 -21.02
C GLN A 42 -7.96 -10.06 -21.80
N GLN A 43 -7.85 -8.98 -22.57
CA GLN A 43 -6.67 -8.70 -23.38
C GLN A 43 -5.70 -7.77 -22.64
N THR A 44 -4.43 -8.15 -22.59
CA THR A 44 -3.34 -7.31 -22.09
C THR A 44 -3.22 -6.02 -22.92
N PRO A 45 -2.92 -4.86 -22.30
CA PRO A 45 -2.56 -3.65 -23.03
C PRO A 45 -1.27 -3.82 -23.87
N GLN A 46 -1.12 -2.98 -24.90
CA GLN A 46 0.16 -2.89 -25.63
C GLN A 46 1.19 -2.17 -24.74
N GLU A 47 2.47 -2.50 -24.89
CA GLU A 47 3.58 -1.91 -24.12
C GLU A 47 3.43 -2.04 -22.59
N LEU A 48 3.00 -3.22 -22.12
CA LEU A 48 3.04 -3.55 -20.69
C LEU A 48 4.49 -3.79 -20.25
N VAL A 49 4.99 -2.96 -19.33
CA VAL A 49 6.34 -3.05 -18.77
C VAL A 49 6.27 -3.28 -17.27
N LEU A 50 7.04 -4.24 -16.77
CA LEU A 50 7.14 -4.58 -15.35
C LEU A 50 8.50 -4.14 -14.82
N LYS A 51 8.50 -3.24 -13.84
CA LYS A 51 9.72 -2.72 -13.23
C LYS A 51 9.80 -3.17 -11.77
N ARG A 52 10.92 -3.77 -11.39
CA ARG A 52 11.26 -3.93 -9.97
C ARG A 52 11.86 -2.63 -9.46
N LYS A 53 11.44 -2.20 -8.28
CA LYS A 53 12.10 -1.14 -7.51
C LYS A 53 12.15 -1.62 -6.06
N ASP A 54 13.35 -1.88 -5.53
CA ASP A 54 13.53 -2.49 -4.21
C ASP A 54 12.76 -3.83 -4.08
N ASP A 55 11.84 -3.92 -3.12
CA ASP A 55 10.97 -5.08 -2.89
C ASP A 55 9.62 -5.00 -3.63
N ASP A 56 9.39 -3.94 -4.41
CA ASP A 56 8.11 -3.65 -5.06
C ASP A 56 8.10 -3.97 -6.56
N LEU A 57 6.92 -4.26 -7.09
CA LEU A 57 6.66 -4.41 -8.52
C LEU A 57 5.82 -3.25 -9.04
N LYS A 58 6.39 -2.45 -9.94
CA LYS A 58 5.69 -1.40 -10.70
C LYS A 58 5.23 -1.91 -12.06
N VAL A 59 4.02 -1.54 -12.44
CA VAL A 59 3.37 -1.92 -13.69
C VAL A 59 3.14 -0.66 -14.50
N GLU A 60 3.77 -0.59 -15.67
CA GLU A 60 3.64 0.52 -16.62
C GLU A 60 2.95 0.06 -17.90
N VAL A 61 2.14 0.95 -18.47
CA VAL A 61 1.48 0.76 -19.75
C VAL A 61 1.65 2.04 -20.57
N GLU A 62 2.16 1.93 -21.80
CA GLU A 62 2.45 3.09 -22.67
C GLU A 62 3.36 4.13 -21.96
N GLY A 63 4.32 3.66 -21.16
CA GLY A 63 5.27 4.50 -20.42
C GLY A 63 4.74 5.18 -19.15
N VAL A 64 3.49 4.92 -18.74
CA VAL A 64 2.88 5.49 -17.52
C VAL A 64 2.69 4.40 -16.47
N THR A 65 3.10 4.65 -15.21
CA THR A 65 2.86 3.73 -14.10
C THR A 65 1.38 3.70 -13.74
N VAL A 66 0.74 2.54 -13.91
CA VAL A 66 -0.68 2.33 -13.64
C VAL A 66 -0.94 1.59 -12.33
N ALA A 67 0.01 0.74 -11.88
CA ALA A 67 -0.09 0.07 -10.58
C ALA A 67 1.28 -0.15 -9.92
N GLN A 68 1.32 -0.19 -8.59
CA GLN A 68 2.46 -0.60 -7.78
C GLN A 68 2.02 -1.65 -6.76
N ILE A 69 2.74 -2.77 -6.70
CA ILE A 69 2.48 -3.87 -5.77
C ILE A 69 3.64 -3.93 -4.77
N GLU A 70 3.41 -3.41 -3.57
CA GLU A 70 4.41 -3.27 -2.52
C GLU A 70 4.78 -4.61 -1.88
N GLY A 71 6.08 -4.87 -1.68
CA GLY A 71 6.57 -6.10 -1.07
C GLY A 71 6.42 -7.36 -1.93
N PHE A 72 6.22 -7.20 -3.25
CA PHE A 72 6.09 -8.28 -4.23
C PHE A 72 7.28 -9.25 -4.22
N TYR A 73 8.50 -8.75 -4.05
CA TYR A 73 9.75 -9.53 -4.06
C TYR A 73 10.29 -9.90 -2.66
N SER A 74 9.51 -9.66 -1.60
CA SER A 74 9.95 -9.97 -0.23
C SER A 74 10.21 -11.48 -0.02
N GLU A 75 11.24 -11.84 0.75
CA GLU A 75 11.73 -13.23 0.90
C GLU A 75 10.68 -14.25 1.40
N SER A 76 9.59 -13.78 2.01
CA SER A 76 8.49 -14.60 2.53
C SER A 76 7.26 -14.69 1.61
N MET A 77 7.30 -14.06 0.44
CA MET A 77 6.14 -13.92 -0.46
C MET A 77 6.21 -14.89 -1.65
N SER A 78 5.07 -15.49 -1.99
CA SER A 78 4.87 -16.30 -3.21
C SER A 78 3.77 -15.67 -4.07
N ALA A 79 4.07 -14.53 -4.71
CA ALA A 79 3.13 -13.85 -5.60
C ALA A 79 3.55 -13.99 -7.07
N THR A 80 2.59 -13.90 -7.99
CA THR A 80 2.87 -14.00 -9.44
C THR A 80 2.17 -12.87 -10.18
N PHE A 81 2.87 -12.22 -11.11
CA PHE A 81 2.28 -11.28 -12.04
C PHE A 81 2.20 -11.94 -13.41
N SER A 82 1.00 -11.97 -14.00
CA SER A 82 0.75 -12.50 -15.33
C SER A 82 0.76 -11.39 -16.38
N ALA A 83 1.57 -11.56 -17.41
CA ALA A 83 1.69 -10.60 -18.51
C ALA A 83 0.74 -10.91 -19.68
N ASP A 84 0.07 -12.06 -19.70
CA ASP A 84 -0.82 -12.47 -20.80
C ASP A 84 -2.31 -12.20 -20.54
N GLY A 85 -2.64 -11.54 -19.43
CA GLY A 85 -4.03 -11.21 -19.09
C GLY A 85 -4.76 -12.33 -18.35
N SER A 86 -4.16 -13.51 -18.20
CA SER A 86 -4.78 -14.70 -17.62
C SER A 86 -4.29 -14.99 -16.19
N PHE A 87 -5.10 -15.71 -15.40
CA PHE A 87 -4.68 -16.21 -14.09
C PHE A 87 -3.94 -17.56 -14.18
N THR A 88 -3.69 -18.07 -15.39
CA THR A 88 -2.93 -19.29 -15.68
C THR A 88 -1.92 -18.98 -16.79
N PRO A 89 -0.88 -18.18 -16.48
CA PRO A 89 0.01 -17.63 -17.49
C PRO A 89 0.72 -18.73 -18.29
N ALA A 90 0.88 -18.52 -19.60
CA ALA A 90 1.71 -19.39 -20.45
C ALA A 90 3.19 -19.38 -19.99
N GLU A 91 3.93 -20.43 -20.33
CA GLU A 91 5.35 -20.57 -19.96
C GLU A 91 6.15 -19.36 -20.47
N GLY A 92 6.89 -18.68 -19.57
CA GLY A 92 7.61 -17.44 -19.87
C GLY A 92 6.77 -16.15 -19.82
N MET A 93 5.46 -16.23 -19.60
CA MET A 93 4.53 -15.07 -19.57
C MET A 93 4.15 -14.64 -18.14
N SER A 94 4.95 -15.01 -17.14
CA SER A 94 4.76 -14.55 -15.77
C SER A 94 6.07 -14.15 -15.09
N VAL A 95 5.95 -13.26 -14.11
CA VAL A 95 7.03 -12.88 -13.21
C VAL A 95 6.67 -13.37 -11.82
N SER A 96 7.53 -14.18 -11.21
CA SER A 96 7.33 -14.67 -9.85
C SER A 96 8.12 -13.84 -8.84
N SER A 97 7.68 -13.82 -7.59
CA SER A 97 8.39 -13.17 -6.49
C SER A 97 9.80 -13.75 -6.24
N THR A 98 10.16 -14.90 -6.84
CA THR A 98 11.43 -15.60 -6.61
C THR A 98 12.46 -15.48 -7.75
N ASP A 99 12.15 -14.79 -8.84
CA ASP A 99 13.05 -14.68 -10.00
C ASP A 99 14.27 -13.74 -9.75
N LYS A 100 15.51 -14.17 -10.07
CA LYS A 100 16.78 -13.37 -10.05
C LYS A 100 17.47 -13.32 -11.44
N PRO A 101 18.18 -12.24 -11.86
CA PRO A 101 18.57 -12.04 -13.27
C PRO A 101 19.94 -12.63 -13.67
N VAL A 102 20.05 -13.00 -14.97
CA VAL A 102 21.25 -13.43 -15.72
C VAL A 102 21.33 -12.60 -17.04
N ILE A 103 22.53 -12.21 -17.48
CA ILE A 103 22.83 -11.24 -18.56
C ILE A 103 22.79 -11.88 -19.96
N ALA A 104 22.14 -11.25 -20.96
CA ALA A 104 22.60 -11.04 -22.38
C ALA A 104 21.45 -10.72 -23.39
N GLU A 105 21.83 -10.23 -24.57
CA GLU A 105 21.18 -9.32 -25.56
C GLU A 105 20.14 -9.88 -26.56
N GLY A 106 19.23 -9.01 -27.07
CA GLY A 106 18.79 -9.01 -28.50
C GLY A 106 17.39 -9.48 -28.94
N ASN A 107 16.40 -8.56 -28.97
CA ASN A 107 15.16 -8.39 -29.79
C ASN A 107 14.24 -9.54 -30.30
N GLU A 108 13.07 -9.71 -29.65
CA GLU A 108 11.64 -9.62 -30.13
C GLU A 108 10.68 -10.19 -29.03
N PRO A 109 9.35 -9.95 -29.03
CA PRO A 109 8.59 -9.42 -27.90
C PRO A 109 8.44 -10.43 -26.74
N SER A 110 9.14 -10.19 -25.63
CA SER A 110 9.03 -10.98 -24.40
C SER A 110 9.31 -10.09 -23.19
N VAL A 111 8.62 -10.38 -22.09
CA VAL A 111 8.53 -9.57 -20.87
C VAL A 111 9.94 -9.19 -20.34
N ARG A 112 10.33 -7.92 -20.49
CA ARG A 112 11.60 -7.39 -19.97
C ARG A 112 11.51 -7.20 -18.46
N LYS A 113 12.36 -7.90 -17.70
CA LYS A 113 12.64 -7.63 -16.28
C LYS A 113 13.58 -6.43 -16.19
N ALA A 114 13.13 -5.37 -15.52
CA ALA A 114 13.92 -4.17 -15.29
C ALA A 114 15.20 -4.46 -14.49
N GLN A 115 16.29 -3.80 -14.85
CA GLN A 115 17.39 -3.56 -13.93
C GLN A 115 17.72 -2.06 -13.88
N GLU A 116 18.14 -1.69 -12.68
CA GLU A 116 18.18 -0.38 -12.05
C GLU A 116 19.15 0.62 -12.69
N ASP A 117 18.80 1.88 -12.43
CA ASP A 117 19.54 3.11 -12.62
C ASP A 117 21.07 2.96 -12.49
N ASN A 118 21.78 3.40 -13.52
CA ASN A 118 22.93 4.27 -13.34
C ASN A 118 22.97 5.27 -14.49
N ASP A 119 23.18 6.53 -14.13
CA ASP A 119 23.13 7.74 -14.95
C ASP A 119 23.59 7.61 -16.41
N PHE A 120 22.68 8.05 -17.29
CA PHE A 120 22.89 8.90 -18.46
C PHE A 120 24.32 9.02 -19.03
N LEU A 121 24.58 8.41 -20.19
CA LEU A 121 25.12 9.11 -21.38
C LEU A 121 24.61 8.41 -22.64
N GLY A 122 24.18 9.22 -23.61
CA GLY A 122 23.38 8.81 -24.76
C GLY A 122 24.05 7.88 -25.76
N LEU A 123 23.20 7.23 -26.56
CA LEU A 123 23.16 7.23 -28.03
C LEU A 123 22.32 6.01 -28.52
N SER A 124 21.54 6.23 -29.56
CA SER A 124 21.12 5.21 -30.54
C SER A 124 21.07 5.92 -31.90
N PRO A 125 21.25 5.26 -33.06
CA PRO A 125 21.20 3.81 -33.32
C PRO A 125 22.45 3.28 -34.06
N LEU A 126 22.63 1.95 -34.16
CA LEU A 126 23.10 1.29 -35.39
C LEU A 126 22.93 -0.24 -35.29
N THR A 127 22.35 -0.77 -36.36
CA THR A 127 22.20 -2.17 -36.76
C THR A 127 23.56 -2.85 -37.05
N TRP A 128 23.48 -4.18 -37.06
CA TRP A 128 24.51 -5.19 -37.23
C TRP A 128 25.68 -4.91 -38.20
N GLY A 129 26.84 -5.45 -37.81
CA GLY A 129 28.02 -5.64 -38.64
C GLY A 129 29.05 -6.46 -37.86
N VAL A 130 28.99 -7.77 -38.03
CA VAL A 130 29.84 -8.78 -37.39
C VAL A 130 31.27 -8.65 -37.92
N GLY A 131 32.28 -8.65 -37.05
CA GLY A 131 33.68 -8.51 -37.43
C GLY A 131 34.61 -9.08 -36.35
N LEU A 132 35.07 -10.31 -36.63
CA LEU A 132 35.90 -11.23 -35.85
C LEU A 132 36.96 -10.64 -34.88
N PHE A 133 37.03 -11.27 -33.71
CA PHE A 133 38.22 -11.32 -32.87
C PHE A 133 39.35 -12.14 -33.54
N GLY A 134 40.48 -11.48 -33.78
CA GLY A 134 41.72 -11.75 -33.03
C GLY A 134 42.46 -13.08 -33.29
N ALA A 135 43.48 -13.00 -34.15
CA ALA A 135 44.65 -13.88 -34.05
C ALA A 135 45.56 -13.45 -32.88
N SER A 136 45.73 -14.37 -31.92
CA SER A 136 46.91 -14.61 -31.07
C SER A 136 47.61 -13.44 -30.35
N VAL A 137 47.44 -13.39 -29.01
CA VAL A 137 48.60 -13.23 -28.09
C VAL A 137 48.40 -14.11 -26.86
N ILE A 138 49.39 -14.95 -26.61
CA ILE A 138 49.52 -15.94 -25.53
C ILE A 138 49.81 -15.21 -24.21
N VAL A 139 49.01 -15.45 -23.16
CA VAL A 139 49.49 -15.43 -21.77
C VAL A 139 48.87 -16.60 -21.00
N SER A 140 49.72 -17.55 -20.65
CA SER A 140 49.42 -18.70 -19.80
C SER A 140 49.32 -18.27 -18.34
N VAL A 141 48.23 -18.60 -17.64
CA VAL A 141 48.26 -18.82 -16.19
C VAL A 141 47.38 -20.03 -15.89
N ALA A 142 48.01 -21.07 -15.35
CA ALA A 142 47.40 -22.34 -14.98
C ALA A 142 46.57 -22.20 -13.70
N LEU A 143 45.41 -22.86 -13.67
CA LEU A 143 44.80 -23.42 -12.47
C LEU A 143 44.32 -24.85 -12.76
N ASP A 144 44.38 -25.63 -11.70
CA ASP A 144 44.58 -27.08 -11.59
C ASP A 144 43.24 -27.81 -11.30
N GLY A 145 43.10 -29.03 -11.84
CA GLY A 145 42.37 -30.13 -11.18
C GLY A 145 40.92 -30.44 -11.59
N ASP A 146 40.78 -31.42 -12.50
CA ASP A 146 39.85 -32.57 -12.50
C ASP A 146 38.40 -32.40 -11.97
N ASP A 147 37.47 -32.06 -12.87
CA ASP A 147 36.13 -32.67 -13.00
C ASP A 147 35.64 -32.40 -14.43
N GLU A 148 35.80 -33.37 -15.34
CA GLU A 148 35.50 -33.20 -16.77
C GLU A 148 34.00 -33.30 -17.07
N ASP A 149 33.25 -32.27 -16.67
CA ASP A 149 32.06 -31.85 -17.41
C ASP A 149 32.55 -30.94 -18.55
N TYR A 150 32.94 -31.53 -19.68
CA TYR A 150 33.28 -30.74 -20.86
C TYR A 150 32.02 -29.99 -21.31
N PRO A 151 32.07 -28.64 -21.41
CA PRO A 151 30.94 -27.87 -21.88
C PRO A 151 30.59 -28.34 -23.29
N SER A 152 29.31 -28.65 -23.51
CA SER A 152 28.82 -28.93 -24.84
C SER A 152 28.82 -27.64 -25.66
N TYR A 153 29.26 -27.75 -26.92
CA TYR A 153 29.22 -26.67 -27.89
C TYR A 153 28.38 -27.11 -29.09
N GLN A 154 27.85 -26.14 -29.83
CA GLN A 154 27.00 -26.43 -30.98
C GLN A 154 27.84 -26.40 -32.27
N VAL A 155 27.60 -27.38 -33.14
CA VAL A 155 28.02 -27.31 -34.54
C VAL A 155 26.77 -27.07 -35.35
N THR A 156 26.67 -25.87 -35.92
CA THR A 156 25.54 -25.42 -36.74
C THR A 156 25.94 -25.51 -38.20
N LEU A 157 25.15 -26.25 -38.99
CA LEU A 157 25.33 -26.34 -40.42
C LEU A 157 24.18 -25.60 -41.10
N ASP A 158 24.52 -24.49 -41.74
CA ASP A 158 23.56 -23.66 -42.44
C ASP A 158 23.15 -24.29 -43.78
N PRO A 159 21.87 -24.14 -44.17
CA PRO A 159 21.38 -24.67 -45.43
C PRO A 159 22.02 -23.97 -46.65
N VAL A 160 22.04 -24.67 -47.78
CA VAL A 160 22.27 -24.04 -49.09
C VAL A 160 21.15 -23.05 -49.37
N ALA A 161 21.47 -21.93 -50.02
CA ALA A 161 20.49 -21.01 -50.59
C ALA A 161 19.36 -21.74 -51.35
N GLY A 162 18.11 -21.54 -50.92
CA GLY A 162 16.89 -22.10 -51.53
C GLY A 162 16.18 -23.19 -50.70
N PRO A 163 14.91 -23.51 -50.98
CA PRO A 163 14.17 -24.52 -50.24
C PRO A 163 14.66 -25.94 -50.56
N PHE A 164 15.33 -26.58 -49.61
CA PHE A 164 15.58 -28.03 -49.61
C PHE A 164 14.23 -28.73 -49.42
N LYS A 165 13.73 -29.49 -50.41
CA LYS A 165 12.38 -30.09 -50.34
C LYS A 165 12.37 -31.56 -49.92
N SER A 166 13.48 -32.07 -49.41
CA SER A 166 13.66 -33.46 -48.96
C SER A 166 14.33 -33.51 -47.57
N ILE A 167 14.18 -34.64 -46.86
CA ILE A 167 14.86 -34.88 -45.58
C ILE A 167 16.24 -35.45 -45.89
N ALA A 168 17.30 -34.76 -45.47
CA ALA A 168 18.68 -35.19 -45.66
C ALA A 168 19.26 -35.80 -44.40
N THR A 169 20.13 -36.79 -44.55
CA THR A 169 20.93 -37.34 -43.46
C THR A 169 22.22 -36.54 -43.37
N VAL A 170 22.40 -35.83 -42.27
CA VAL A 170 23.59 -35.03 -42.00
C VAL A 170 24.44 -35.74 -40.97
N THR A 171 25.71 -35.97 -41.28
CA THR A 171 26.64 -36.71 -40.44
C THR A 171 27.93 -35.93 -40.22
N LEU A 172 28.35 -35.79 -38.96
CA LEU A 172 29.63 -35.20 -38.57
C LEU A 172 30.66 -36.30 -38.32
N TYR A 173 31.86 -36.16 -38.89
CA TYR A 173 32.98 -37.07 -38.70
C TYR A 173 34.18 -36.38 -38.04
N ASP A 174 34.91 -37.13 -37.23
CA ASP A 174 36.18 -36.73 -36.65
C ASP A 174 37.36 -36.87 -37.64
N LYS A 175 38.55 -36.47 -37.19
CA LYS A 175 39.80 -36.53 -37.96
C LYS A 175 40.16 -37.94 -38.47
N ASP A 176 39.71 -38.98 -37.77
CA ASP A 176 40.00 -40.38 -38.08
C ASP A 176 38.89 -41.01 -38.95
N GLY A 177 37.85 -40.24 -39.29
CA GLY A 177 36.71 -40.66 -40.09
C GLY A 177 35.63 -41.40 -39.29
N ASN A 178 35.66 -41.32 -37.96
CA ASN A 178 34.59 -41.86 -37.13
C ASN A 178 33.44 -40.88 -37.02
N GLU A 179 32.22 -41.38 -37.01
CA GLU A 179 31.03 -40.58 -36.82
C GLU A 179 30.96 -40.03 -35.40
N LEU A 180 30.86 -38.70 -35.28
CA LEU A 180 30.65 -37.96 -34.03
C LEU A 180 29.15 -37.84 -33.72
N ALA A 181 28.34 -37.52 -34.74
CA ALA A 181 26.89 -37.41 -34.63
C ALA A 181 26.24 -37.53 -36.01
N ASN A 182 25.00 -38.02 -36.07
CA ASN A 182 24.17 -38.00 -37.27
C ASN A 182 22.74 -37.55 -36.94
N LYS A 183 22.05 -36.92 -37.89
CA LYS A 183 20.66 -36.47 -37.77
C LYS A 183 19.98 -36.44 -39.13
N GLU A 184 18.75 -36.93 -39.21
CA GLU A 184 17.85 -36.62 -40.33
C GLU A 184 17.28 -35.22 -40.12
N HIS A 185 17.40 -34.34 -41.11
CA HIS A 185 17.01 -32.94 -40.98
C HIS A 185 16.35 -32.43 -42.26
N ASP A 186 15.24 -31.70 -42.08
CA ASP A 186 14.59 -30.92 -43.13
C ASP A 186 15.14 -29.49 -43.05
N PHE A 187 15.93 -29.10 -44.03
CA PHE A 187 16.56 -27.77 -44.05
C PHE A 187 15.56 -26.63 -44.27
N SER A 188 14.28 -26.92 -44.58
CA SER A 188 13.21 -25.91 -44.54
C SER A 188 12.83 -25.48 -43.11
N ASP A 189 13.20 -26.28 -42.09
CA ASP A 189 13.03 -25.95 -40.67
C ASP A 189 14.20 -25.13 -40.09
N GLY A 190 15.14 -24.69 -40.94
CA GLY A 190 16.33 -23.92 -40.55
C GLY A 190 17.61 -24.77 -40.51
N PRO A 191 18.72 -24.23 -39.95
CA PRO A 191 20.00 -24.93 -39.92
C PRO A 191 19.98 -26.18 -39.04
N VAL A 192 20.80 -27.16 -39.37
CA VAL A 192 20.95 -28.36 -38.54
C VAL A 192 21.98 -28.08 -37.45
N VAL A 193 21.56 -28.26 -36.21
CA VAL A 193 22.42 -28.05 -35.04
C VAL A 193 22.72 -29.39 -34.39
N PHE A 194 24.01 -29.65 -34.17
CA PHE A 194 24.53 -30.79 -33.40
C PHE A 194 25.08 -30.30 -32.08
N THR A 195 24.63 -30.89 -30.98
CA THR A 195 25.28 -30.70 -29.68
C THR A 195 26.36 -31.77 -29.52
N ILE A 196 27.61 -31.33 -29.38
CA ILE A 196 28.74 -32.24 -29.17
C ILE A 196 29.08 -32.25 -27.68
N ASP A 197 28.48 -33.21 -26.98
CA ASP A 197 28.80 -33.52 -25.59
C ASP A 197 30.12 -34.31 -25.58
N ASN A 198 31.12 -33.87 -24.80
CA ASN A 198 32.51 -34.40 -24.66
C ASN A 198 33.65 -33.63 -25.37
N GLY A 199 33.42 -32.40 -25.88
CA GLY A 199 34.52 -31.46 -26.15
C GLY A 199 35.57 -31.89 -27.20
N TYR A 200 35.16 -32.56 -28.29
CA TYR A 200 36.06 -32.90 -29.39
C TYR A 200 36.80 -31.66 -29.92
N GLN A 201 38.12 -31.75 -30.10
CA GLN A 201 38.97 -30.68 -30.64
C GLN A 201 39.74 -31.20 -31.86
N GLY A 202 39.70 -30.45 -32.96
CA GLY A 202 40.42 -30.78 -34.19
C GLY A 202 39.60 -30.56 -35.46
N PRO A 203 40.10 -31.03 -36.61
CA PRO A 203 39.37 -30.94 -37.87
C PRO A 203 38.13 -31.84 -37.83
N LEU A 204 37.06 -31.37 -38.46
CA LEU A 204 35.78 -32.05 -38.55
C LEU A 204 35.25 -32.00 -39.99
N LEU A 205 34.50 -33.02 -40.38
CA LEU A 205 33.90 -33.13 -41.71
C LEU A 205 32.39 -33.29 -41.55
N ALA A 206 31.63 -32.35 -42.10
CA ALA A 206 30.19 -32.51 -42.26
C ALA A 206 29.91 -33.14 -43.62
N LYS A 207 29.05 -34.17 -43.67
CA LYS A 207 28.59 -34.83 -44.90
C LYS A 207 27.07 -34.86 -44.90
N VAL A 208 26.47 -34.36 -45.99
CA VAL A 208 25.02 -34.42 -46.24
C VAL A 208 24.75 -35.42 -47.34
N VAL A 209 23.81 -36.33 -47.10
CA VAL A 209 23.35 -37.34 -48.06
C VAL A 209 21.83 -37.25 -48.16
N ASP A 210 21.29 -37.18 -49.38
CA ASP A 210 19.85 -37.27 -49.60
C ASP A 210 19.34 -38.66 -49.20
N SER A 211 18.32 -38.69 -48.33
CA SER A 211 17.79 -39.93 -47.76
C SER A 211 16.69 -40.55 -48.64
N ASN A 212 16.14 -39.80 -49.61
CA ASN A 212 14.83 -40.09 -50.21
C ASN A 212 14.82 -40.19 -51.75
N GLY A 213 15.91 -39.80 -52.44
CA GLY A 213 16.04 -39.88 -53.90
C GLY A 213 14.96 -39.11 -54.67
N SER A 214 14.45 -38.02 -54.09
CA SER A 214 13.34 -37.23 -54.63
C SER A 214 13.83 -36.01 -55.40
N GLU A 215 13.10 -35.59 -56.44
CA GLU A 215 13.48 -34.42 -57.25
C GLU A 215 13.29 -33.11 -56.46
N GLY A 216 14.40 -32.49 -56.05
CA GLY A 216 14.45 -31.07 -55.66
C GLY A 216 15.12 -30.76 -54.33
N ASP A 217 16.43 -31.00 -54.26
CA ASP A 217 17.26 -30.86 -53.06
C ASP A 217 17.85 -29.45 -52.93
N TYR A 218 18.15 -28.75 -54.03
CA TYR A 218 18.55 -27.33 -53.99
C TYR A 218 17.89 -26.54 -55.11
N LEU A 219 17.73 -25.23 -54.93
CA LEU A 219 17.21 -24.34 -55.97
C LEU A 219 18.36 -23.89 -56.87
N ASP A 220 18.29 -24.23 -58.15
CA ASP A 220 19.16 -23.64 -59.16
C ASP A 220 18.63 -22.24 -59.50
N GLU A 221 19.27 -21.22 -58.93
CA GLU A 221 18.93 -19.81 -59.11
C GLU A 221 19.05 -19.33 -60.57
N THR A 222 19.78 -20.07 -61.43
CA THR A 222 19.91 -19.77 -62.86
C THR A 222 18.67 -20.17 -63.65
N THR A 223 18.09 -21.32 -63.31
CA THR A 223 16.96 -21.90 -64.04
C THR A 223 15.63 -21.77 -63.31
N GLY A 224 15.66 -21.36 -62.03
CA GLY A 224 14.51 -21.31 -61.12
C GLY A 224 13.92 -22.69 -60.82
N LYS A 225 14.65 -23.77 -61.09
CA LYS A 225 14.21 -25.15 -60.91
C LYS A 225 14.90 -25.77 -59.72
N LEU A 226 14.18 -26.68 -59.06
CA LEU A 226 14.79 -27.50 -58.03
C LEU A 226 15.56 -28.64 -58.69
N VAL A 227 16.82 -28.78 -58.31
CA VAL A 227 17.75 -29.79 -58.83
C VAL A 227 18.03 -30.80 -57.73
N SER A 228 18.20 -32.07 -58.09
CA SER A 228 18.49 -33.14 -57.14
C SER A 228 19.99 -33.42 -57.04
N LEU A 229 20.47 -33.70 -55.82
CA LEU A 229 21.85 -34.14 -55.57
C LEU A 229 22.11 -35.56 -56.09
N GLY A 230 21.06 -36.35 -56.36
CA GLY A 230 21.15 -37.74 -56.81
C GLY A 230 21.79 -38.65 -55.74
N ASP A 231 22.65 -39.60 -56.15
CA ASP A 231 23.40 -40.49 -55.23
C ASP A 231 24.63 -39.79 -54.58
N SER A 232 24.73 -38.46 -54.70
CA SER A 232 25.93 -37.70 -54.34
C SER A 232 25.84 -37.14 -52.92
N SER A 233 27.00 -36.89 -52.30
CA SER A 233 27.07 -36.23 -50.99
C SER A 233 27.75 -34.86 -51.09
N LEU A 234 27.26 -33.88 -50.35
CA LEU A 234 27.97 -32.62 -50.14
C LEU A 234 28.78 -32.66 -48.85
N ARG A 235 30.01 -32.17 -48.89
CA ARG A 235 30.92 -32.14 -47.75
C ARG A 235 31.42 -30.73 -47.46
N ALA A 236 31.55 -30.41 -46.18
CA ALA A 236 32.27 -29.23 -45.70
C ALA A 236 33.30 -29.62 -44.65
N MET A 237 34.51 -29.08 -44.78
CA MET A 237 35.61 -29.29 -43.85
C MET A 237 35.74 -28.09 -42.93
N GLY A 238 35.75 -28.30 -41.62
CA GLY A 238 35.97 -27.23 -40.66
C GLY A 238 36.90 -27.65 -39.55
N HIS A 239 37.03 -26.78 -38.55
CA HIS A 239 37.89 -27.00 -37.41
C HIS A 239 37.21 -26.48 -36.15
N THR A 240 37.22 -27.28 -35.08
CA THR A 240 36.77 -26.85 -33.75
C THR A 240 37.93 -26.88 -32.76
N ASN A 241 37.95 -25.91 -31.86
CA ASN A 241 38.83 -25.88 -30.69
C ASN A 241 38.15 -26.49 -29.44
N GLY A 242 36.96 -27.08 -29.58
CA GLY A 242 36.14 -27.68 -28.52
C GLY A 242 35.43 -26.69 -27.60
N PHE A 243 35.51 -25.38 -27.88
CA PHE A 243 34.86 -24.33 -27.10
C PHE A 243 34.31 -23.23 -28.02
N GLY A 244 33.00 -22.99 -27.94
CA GLY A 244 32.30 -22.02 -28.79
C GLY A 244 31.66 -22.66 -30.01
N ASP A 245 30.57 -22.06 -30.47
CA ASP A 245 29.77 -22.63 -31.54
C ASP A 245 30.50 -22.52 -32.88
N VAL A 246 30.47 -23.62 -33.65
CA VAL A 246 31.09 -23.69 -34.97
C VAL A 246 29.97 -23.61 -36.00
N ILE A 247 30.05 -22.60 -36.88
CA ILE A 247 29.10 -22.42 -37.98
C ILE A 247 29.82 -22.78 -39.29
N MET A 248 29.19 -23.61 -40.10
CA MET A 248 29.68 -23.94 -41.44
C MET A 248 28.52 -24.07 -42.42
N SER A 249 28.68 -23.45 -43.59
CA SER A 249 27.78 -23.68 -44.71
C SER A 249 28.22 -24.88 -45.54
N ILE A 250 27.27 -25.67 -46.02
CA ILE A 250 27.53 -26.79 -46.93
C ILE A 250 27.09 -26.38 -48.32
N THR A 251 28.04 -26.13 -49.21
CA THR A 251 27.81 -25.60 -50.56
C THR A 251 28.62 -26.34 -51.63
N PRO A 252 28.30 -26.17 -52.93
CA PRO A 252 29.14 -26.67 -54.02
C PRO A 252 30.62 -26.27 -53.94
N LEU A 253 30.92 -25.07 -53.40
CA LEU A 253 32.30 -24.61 -53.20
C LEU A 253 33.02 -25.38 -52.09
N THR A 254 32.34 -25.64 -50.96
CA THR A 254 32.90 -26.46 -49.88
C THR A 254 33.08 -27.93 -50.30
N GLU A 255 32.22 -28.45 -51.18
CA GLU A 255 32.40 -29.77 -51.79
C GLU A 255 33.59 -29.79 -52.77
N LEU A 256 33.74 -28.73 -53.58
CA LEU A 256 34.92 -28.58 -54.45
C LEU A 256 36.21 -28.54 -53.63
N ALA A 257 36.23 -27.79 -52.52
CA ALA A 257 37.36 -27.74 -51.60
C ALA A 257 37.65 -29.12 -50.97
N SER A 258 36.62 -29.83 -50.51
CA SER A 258 36.74 -31.19 -49.98
C SER A 258 37.33 -32.17 -51.00
N ARG A 259 36.88 -32.10 -52.27
CA ARG A 259 37.45 -32.92 -53.34
C ARG A 259 38.88 -32.52 -53.67
N GLN A 260 39.18 -31.22 -53.72
CA GLN A 260 40.51 -30.72 -54.03
C GLN A 260 41.52 -31.09 -52.94
N ALA A 261 41.09 -31.12 -51.68
CA ALA A 261 41.84 -31.63 -50.54
C ALA A 261 42.07 -33.15 -50.60
N GLY A 262 41.37 -33.87 -51.49
CA GLY A 262 41.53 -35.30 -51.68
C GLY A 262 40.77 -36.16 -50.66
N ILE A 263 39.75 -35.61 -49.99
CA ILE A 263 38.91 -36.38 -49.05
C ILE A 263 38.22 -37.52 -49.82
N SER A 264 38.34 -38.74 -49.29
CA SER A 264 37.80 -39.95 -49.91
C SER A 264 36.57 -40.45 -49.16
N GLU A 265 35.98 -41.59 -49.57
CA GLU A 265 34.83 -42.19 -48.88
C GLU A 265 35.15 -42.71 -47.46
N ASP A 266 36.42 -42.71 -47.05
CA ASP A 266 36.81 -42.98 -45.66
C ASP A 266 36.56 -41.79 -44.70
N ASN A 267 36.09 -40.65 -45.23
CA ASN A 267 35.66 -39.45 -44.48
C ASN A 267 36.71 -38.88 -43.51
N LYS A 268 38.00 -39.20 -43.70
CA LYS A 268 39.08 -38.70 -42.86
C LYS A 268 39.47 -37.29 -43.26
N VAL A 269 39.64 -36.42 -42.26
CA VAL A 269 39.98 -35.01 -42.46
C VAL A 269 41.15 -34.61 -41.58
N THR A 270 42.11 -33.88 -42.17
CA THR A 270 43.26 -33.32 -41.45
C THR A 270 43.25 -31.80 -41.49
N THR A 271 44.00 -31.15 -40.60
CA THR A 271 44.13 -29.68 -40.60
C THR A 271 44.69 -29.14 -41.93
N GLU A 272 45.56 -29.89 -42.60
CA GLU A 272 46.07 -29.53 -43.94
C GLU A 272 44.97 -29.60 -45.00
N ASN A 273 44.02 -30.53 -44.87
CA ASN A 273 42.85 -30.58 -45.75
C ASN A 273 41.95 -29.36 -45.55
N VAL A 274 41.71 -28.93 -44.30
CA VAL A 274 40.88 -27.75 -43.98
C VAL A 274 41.47 -26.46 -44.58
N ALA A 275 42.81 -26.34 -44.65
CA ALA A 275 43.47 -25.17 -45.24
C ALA A 275 43.16 -24.97 -46.74
N VAL A 276 42.71 -26.01 -47.45
CA VAL A 276 42.30 -25.92 -48.85
C VAL A 276 41.06 -25.04 -49.04
N ASN A 277 40.25 -24.83 -47.99
CA ASN A 277 39.15 -23.88 -48.05
C ASN A 277 39.65 -22.47 -48.41
N THR A 278 40.77 -22.02 -47.82
CA THR A 278 41.38 -20.72 -48.13
C THR A 278 41.94 -20.67 -49.55
N ASP A 279 42.51 -21.77 -50.06
CA ASP A 279 42.99 -21.85 -51.46
C ASP A 279 41.83 -21.71 -52.47
N VAL A 280 40.67 -22.31 -52.17
CA VAL A 280 39.46 -22.20 -53.00
C VAL A 280 38.80 -20.83 -52.84
N SER A 281 38.76 -20.26 -51.63
CA SER A 281 38.35 -18.87 -51.39
C SER A 281 39.10 -17.90 -52.30
N LYS A 282 40.44 -18.01 -52.33
CA LYS A 282 41.29 -17.16 -53.19
C LYS A 282 41.10 -17.42 -54.68
N LEU A 283 40.92 -18.67 -55.10
CA LEU A 283 40.70 -19.02 -56.51
C LEU A 283 39.47 -18.32 -57.10
N PHE A 284 38.44 -18.09 -56.27
CA PHE A 284 37.22 -17.40 -56.65
C PHE A 284 37.09 -15.97 -56.08
N ASP A 285 38.13 -15.45 -55.42
CA ASP A 285 38.20 -14.09 -54.85
C ASP A 285 37.08 -13.80 -53.81
N VAL A 286 36.79 -14.76 -52.91
CA VAL A 286 35.84 -14.60 -51.78
C VAL A 286 36.52 -14.69 -50.42
N GLU A 287 35.93 -14.00 -49.43
CA GLU A 287 36.48 -13.88 -48.08
C GLU A 287 36.51 -15.22 -47.32
N ASP A 288 35.38 -15.92 -47.21
CA ASP A 288 35.29 -17.23 -46.55
C ASP A 288 34.19 -18.10 -47.15
N ILE A 289 34.54 -19.30 -47.65
CA ILE A 289 33.57 -20.22 -48.22
C ILE A 289 32.73 -20.98 -47.18
N LEU A 290 33.10 -20.94 -45.89
CA LEU A 290 32.37 -21.57 -44.79
C LEU A 290 31.33 -20.65 -44.16
N ALA A 291 31.36 -19.35 -44.45
CA ALA A 291 30.46 -18.36 -43.86
C ALA A 291 28.98 -18.68 -44.18
N PRO A 292 28.04 -18.24 -43.33
CA PRO A 292 26.60 -18.41 -43.57
C PRO A 292 26.20 -17.89 -44.94
N VAL A 293 25.45 -18.70 -45.69
CA VAL A 293 24.97 -18.28 -47.02
C VAL A 293 23.70 -17.46 -46.85
N THR A 294 23.76 -16.16 -47.13
CA THR A 294 22.56 -15.38 -47.38
C THR A 294 22.20 -15.56 -48.85
N THR A 295 21.01 -16.08 -49.14
CA THR A 295 20.48 -16.25 -50.51
C THR A 295 20.64 -14.94 -51.30
N ILE A 296 21.30 -14.99 -52.46
CA ILE A 296 21.43 -13.81 -53.33
C ILE A 296 20.27 -13.77 -54.31
N LEU A 297 19.46 -12.75 -54.13
CA LEU A 297 19.33 -11.61 -55.00
C LEU A 297 18.29 -10.74 -54.30
N ASP A 298 18.72 -9.65 -53.65
CA ASP A 298 17.77 -8.63 -53.26
C ASP A 298 16.98 -8.22 -54.51
N ALA A 299 15.66 -8.05 -54.35
CA ALA A 299 14.82 -7.49 -55.41
C ALA A 299 15.29 -6.09 -55.80
N ASP A 300 15.99 -5.41 -54.88
CA ASP A 300 16.52 -4.07 -55.00
C ASP A 300 18.03 -4.02 -55.35
N TYR A 301 18.62 -5.11 -55.86
CA TYR A 301 20.03 -5.15 -56.29
C TYR A 301 20.40 -3.95 -57.19
N ASP A 302 21.35 -3.14 -56.73
CA ASP A 302 21.90 -1.99 -57.43
C ASP A 302 23.37 -2.25 -57.76
N SER A 303 23.75 -2.25 -59.03
CA SER A 303 25.15 -2.47 -59.46
C SER A 303 26.14 -1.37 -58.99
N SER A 304 25.67 -0.27 -58.40
CA SER A 304 26.47 0.92 -58.10
C SER A 304 27.08 0.98 -56.70
N ASP A 305 26.61 0.17 -55.75
CA ASP A 305 27.16 0.08 -54.39
C ASP A 305 28.30 -0.95 -54.28
N GLY A 306 28.43 -1.82 -55.28
CA GLY A 306 29.44 -2.87 -55.35
C GLY A 306 29.02 -4.10 -54.55
N LEU A 307 29.46 -5.28 -55.00
CA LEU A 307 29.06 -6.54 -54.37
C LEU A 307 29.64 -6.66 -52.96
N ASN A 308 28.77 -6.78 -51.95
CA ASN A 308 29.19 -7.16 -50.62
C ASN A 308 29.62 -8.65 -50.58
N ALA A 309 30.28 -9.09 -49.51
CA ALA A 309 30.83 -10.45 -49.41
C ALA A 309 29.77 -11.56 -49.60
N ALA A 310 28.53 -11.32 -49.16
CA ALA A 310 27.40 -12.24 -49.30
C ALA A 310 26.93 -12.35 -50.76
N GLU A 311 26.85 -11.22 -51.46
CA GLU A 311 26.50 -11.16 -52.88
C GLU A 311 27.59 -11.75 -53.77
N GLN A 312 28.87 -11.48 -53.45
CA GLN A 312 30.01 -12.10 -54.14
C GLN A 312 29.97 -13.62 -54.03
N TYR A 313 29.77 -14.13 -52.81
CA TYR A 313 29.76 -15.57 -52.55
C TYR A 313 28.66 -16.28 -53.33
N GLY A 314 27.43 -15.80 -53.27
CA GLY A 314 26.39 -16.51 -53.97
C GLY A 314 26.33 -16.22 -55.48
N ASN A 315 26.92 -15.12 -55.99
CA ASN A 315 27.15 -14.97 -57.44
C ASN A 315 28.02 -16.10 -58.00
N ILE A 316 29.03 -16.55 -57.25
CA ILE A 316 29.83 -17.72 -57.62
C ILE A 316 29.00 -18.99 -57.62
N LEU A 317 28.15 -19.18 -56.61
CA LEU A 317 27.25 -20.35 -56.57
C LEU A 317 26.30 -20.36 -57.78
N ALA A 318 25.80 -19.20 -58.19
CA ALA A 318 24.97 -19.07 -59.38
C ALA A 318 25.75 -19.36 -60.68
N LEU A 319 27.01 -18.90 -60.79
CA LEU A 319 27.90 -19.22 -61.91
C LEU A 319 28.19 -20.73 -62.03
N LEU A 320 28.46 -21.40 -60.92
CA LEU A 320 28.65 -22.85 -60.88
C LEU A 320 27.38 -23.59 -61.33
N SER A 321 26.21 -23.09 -60.94
CA SER A 321 24.91 -23.61 -61.37
C SER A 321 24.67 -23.38 -62.88
N GLY A 322 25.00 -22.19 -63.40
CA GLY A 322 24.96 -21.92 -64.85
C GLY A 322 25.88 -22.84 -65.65
N THR A 323 27.04 -23.20 -65.09
CA THR A 323 27.98 -24.16 -65.68
C THR A 323 27.37 -25.57 -65.81
N GLU A 324 26.57 -26.00 -64.83
CA GLU A 324 25.81 -27.26 -64.89
C GLU A 324 24.84 -27.28 -66.08
N ASN A 325 24.10 -26.19 -66.28
CA ASN A 325 23.17 -26.04 -67.40
C ASN A 325 23.87 -25.95 -68.77
N ALA A 326 24.99 -25.23 -68.86
CA ALA A 326 25.81 -25.15 -70.07
C ALA A 326 26.34 -26.54 -70.48
N LEU A 327 26.82 -27.33 -69.51
CA LEU A 327 27.24 -28.71 -69.72
C LEU A 327 26.08 -29.60 -70.21
N ALA A 328 24.86 -29.37 -69.71
CA ALA A 328 23.66 -30.11 -70.13
C ALA A 328 23.26 -29.87 -71.60
N THR A 329 23.47 -28.65 -72.12
CA THR A 329 23.13 -28.30 -73.51
C THR A 329 24.19 -28.73 -74.54
N SER A 330 25.44 -28.94 -74.11
CA SER A 330 26.56 -29.35 -74.97
C SER A 330 26.53 -30.82 -75.43
N ASN A 331 25.86 -31.71 -74.69
CA ASN A 331 25.66 -33.10 -75.06
C ASN A 331 24.34 -33.26 -75.84
N GLY A 332 24.35 -32.95 -77.14
CA GLY A 332 23.18 -33.01 -78.03
C GLY A 332 22.51 -34.39 -78.17
N GLY A 333 21.79 -34.85 -77.14
CA GLY A 333 21.12 -36.15 -77.11
C GLY A 333 19.97 -36.21 -76.11
N SER A 334 18.78 -36.49 -76.63
CA SER A 334 17.56 -36.83 -75.87
C SER A 334 17.74 -38.15 -75.12
N SER A 335 18.18 -38.06 -73.87
CA SER A 335 17.96 -39.07 -72.84
C SER A 335 18.04 -38.38 -71.48
N THR A 336 17.06 -38.65 -70.62
CA THR A 336 16.87 -38.15 -69.25
C THR A 336 17.99 -38.58 -68.28
N SER A 337 19.25 -38.28 -68.58
CA SER A 337 20.30 -38.30 -67.57
C SER A 337 20.25 -36.95 -66.87
N THR A 338 19.60 -36.92 -65.70
CA THR A 338 19.76 -35.88 -64.68
C THR A 338 21.27 -35.72 -64.46
N LEU A 339 21.86 -34.68 -65.04
CA LEU A 339 23.20 -34.27 -64.66
C LEU A 339 23.09 -33.77 -63.22
N SER A 340 24.01 -34.23 -62.38
CA SER A 340 24.12 -33.82 -60.99
C SER A 340 25.27 -32.84 -60.83
N ILE A 341 25.20 -32.03 -59.77
CA ILE A 341 26.24 -31.09 -59.34
C ILE A 341 27.64 -31.73 -59.29
N ASP A 342 27.70 -33.04 -59.07
CA ASP A 342 28.90 -33.87 -59.10
C ASP A 342 29.67 -33.83 -60.42
N VAL A 343 28.97 -33.82 -61.56
CA VAL A 343 29.60 -33.74 -62.89
C VAL A 343 30.25 -32.37 -63.06
N THR A 344 29.55 -31.32 -62.67
CA THR A 344 30.01 -29.93 -62.72
C THR A 344 31.24 -29.73 -61.84
N ILE A 345 31.18 -30.11 -60.56
CA ILE A 345 32.30 -29.99 -59.62
C ILE A 345 33.51 -30.79 -60.11
N ASN A 346 33.34 -32.04 -60.57
CA ASN A 346 34.46 -32.83 -61.08
C ASN A 346 35.08 -32.23 -62.35
N LYS A 347 34.25 -31.66 -63.22
CA LYS A 347 34.72 -31.02 -64.44
C LYS A 347 35.53 -29.77 -64.11
N ILE A 348 35.01 -28.88 -63.27
CA ILE A 348 35.71 -27.67 -62.83
C ILE A 348 37.01 -28.03 -62.11
N ARG A 349 36.96 -28.98 -61.17
CA ARG A 349 38.15 -29.49 -60.48
C ARG A 349 39.23 -29.98 -61.43
N SER A 350 38.86 -30.72 -62.48
CA SER A 350 39.82 -31.23 -63.47
C SER A 350 40.51 -30.13 -64.29
N GLN A 351 39.97 -28.91 -64.23
CA GLN A 351 40.50 -27.74 -64.92
C GLN A 351 41.18 -26.76 -63.96
N ILE A 352 41.40 -27.12 -62.70
CA ILE A 352 42.19 -26.36 -61.73
C ILE A 352 43.58 -27.00 -61.62
N GLU A 353 44.62 -26.18 -61.70
CA GLU A 353 46.01 -26.59 -61.49
C GLU A 353 46.67 -25.77 -60.38
N ARG A 354 47.64 -26.37 -59.68
CA ARG A 354 48.45 -25.66 -58.67
C ARG A 354 49.68 -25.08 -59.36
N GLN A 355 49.86 -23.77 -59.27
CA GLN A 355 50.96 -23.03 -59.86
C GLN A 355 52.26 -23.20 -59.05
N ALA A 356 53.38 -22.75 -59.62
CA ALA A 356 54.71 -22.95 -59.03
C ALA A 356 54.94 -22.22 -57.69
N ASP A 357 54.16 -21.16 -57.44
CA ASP A 357 54.09 -20.40 -56.18
C ASP A 357 53.20 -21.06 -55.12
N GLY A 358 52.51 -22.14 -55.47
CA GLY A 358 51.62 -22.87 -54.59
C GLY A 358 50.15 -22.45 -54.66
N GLU A 359 49.77 -21.43 -55.43
CA GLU A 359 48.36 -21.01 -55.55
C GLU A 359 47.59 -21.85 -56.57
N LEU A 360 46.25 -21.89 -56.45
CA LEU A 360 45.38 -22.55 -57.43
C LEU A 360 45.02 -21.58 -58.56
N ALA A 361 44.97 -22.08 -59.79
CA ALA A 361 44.50 -21.31 -60.94
C ALA A 361 43.72 -22.18 -61.93
N PHE A 362 42.83 -21.57 -62.72
CA PHE A 362 42.14 -22.26 -63.81
C PHE A 362 43.03 -22.44 -65.03
N THR A 363 43.00 -23.63 -65.61
CA THR A 363 43.51 -23.88 -66.95
C THR A 363 42.64 -23.15 -67.98
N LYS A 364 43.17 -22.96 -69.21
CA LYS A 364 42.43 -22.31 -70.31
C LYS A 364 41.02 -22.88 -70.51
N SER A 365 40.90 -24.21 -70.55
CA SER A 365 39.59 -24.85 -70.74
C SER A 365 38.70 -24.78 -69.50
N GLY A 366 39.26 -24.53 -68.31
CA GLY A 366 38.49 -24.19 -67.12
C GLY A 366 37.91 -22.79 -67.19
N PHE A 367 38.68 -21.84 -67.69
CA PHE A 367 38.21 -20.48 -67.92
C PHE A 367 37.10 -20.40 -68.96
N GLU A 368 37.27 -21.10 -70.10
CA GLU A 368 36.23 -21.23 -71.13
C GLU A 368 34.96 -21.88 -70.55
N LEU A 369 35.11 -22.92 -69.72
CA LEU A 369 33.98 -23.59 -69.07
C LEU A 369 33.19 -22.68 -68.13
N LEU A 370 33.88 -21.86 -67.33
CA LEU A 370 33.24 -20.88 -66.44
C LEU A 370 32.58 -19.76 -67.26
N GLN A 371 33.20 -19.33 -68.36
CA GLN A 371 32.63 -18.33 -69.26
C GLN A 371 31.35 -18.85 -69.96
N ASP A 372 31.34 -20.11 -70.41
CA ASP A 372 30.14 -20.76 -70.95
C ASP A 372 29.02 -20.84 -69.88
N GLY A 373 29.39 -21.13 -68.63
CA GLY A 373 28.46 -21.13 -67.50
C GLY A 373 27.88 -19.75 -67.18
N LEU A 374 28.70 -18.71 -67.34
CA LEU A 374 28.32 -17.32 -67.15
C LEU A 374 27.31 -16.87 -68.22
N GLU A 375 27.58 -17.18 -69.49
CA GLU A 375 26.65 -16.89 -70.59
C GLU A 375 25.30 -17.61 -70.38
N ALA A 376 25.32 -18.84 -69.85
CA ALA A 376 24.10 -19.57 -69.50
C ALA A 376 23.36 -18.95 -68.31
N PHE A 377 24.07 -18.38 -67.34
CA PHE A 377 23.50 -17.64 -66.21
C PHE A 377 22.79 -16.36 -66.66
N GLU A 378 23.46 -15.55 -67.47
CA GLU A 378 22.92 -14.30 -68.02
C GLU A 378 21.79 -14.53 -69.03
N ALA A 379 21.75 -15.68 -69.71
CA ALA A 379 20.67 -16.01 -70.64
C ALA A 379 19.39 -16.52 -69.95
N GLY A 380 19.42 -16.80 -68.64
CA GLY A 380 18.35 -17.41 -67.85
C GLY A 380 17.34 -16.41 -67.26
N VAL A 381 16.80 -16.72 -66.07
CA VAL A 381 15.88 -15.81 -65.35
C VAL A 381 16.55 -14.50 -64.89
N ASN A 382 17.87 -14.41 -64.99
CA ASN A 382 18.70 -13.28 -64.55
C ASN A 382 19.17 -12.37 -65.69
N ALA A 383 18.53 -12.43 -66.86
CA ALA A 383 18.94 -11.66 -68.04
C ALA A 383 18.90 -10.13 -67.89
N GLU A 384 18.18 -9.61 -66.90
CA GLU A 384 18.16 -8.18 -66.56
C GLU A 384 19.29 -7.77 -65.60
N LYS A 385 20.15 -8.72 -65.19
CA LYS A 385 21.27 -8.53 -64.26
C LYS A 385 22.63 -8.88 -64.91
N ALA A 386 22.83 -8.51 -66.18
CA ALA A 386 24.06 -8.82 -66.94
C ALA A 386 25.35 -8.25 -66.31
N ASP A 387 25.26 -7.19 -65.52
CA ASP A 387 26.44 -6.57 -64.90
C ASP A 387 27.04 -7.42 -63.75
N LEU A 388 26.33 -8.45 -63.25
CA LEU A 388 26.86 -9.41 -62.26
C LEU A 388 28.05 -10.23 -62.79
N ALA A 389 28.17 -10.35 -64.11
CA ALA A 389 29.00 -11.33 -64.79
C ALA A 389 30.48 -10.94 -64.89
N ALA A 390 30.78 -9.64 -64.98
CA ALA A 390 32.10 -9.14 -65.34
C ALA A 390 33.14 -9.19 -64.19
N ALA A 391 32.71 -9.44 -62.95
CA ALA A 391 33.55 -9.29 -61.76
C ALA A 391 34.47 -10.49 -61.45
N LEU A 392 34.22 -11.67 -62.04
CA LEU A 392 34.72 -12.93 -61.43
C LEU A 392 35.66 -13.79 -62.29
N ILE A 393 35.82 -13.46 -63.58
CA ILE A 393 36.61 -14.27 -64.52
C ILE A 393 37.69 -13.37 -65.18
N LYS A 394 38.88 -13.24 -64.56
CA LYS A 394 39.99 -12.38 -65.06
C LYS A 394 40.81 -13.08 -66.17
N PRO A 395 40.83 -12.60 -67.43
CA PRO A 395 41.59 -13.24 -68.52
C PRO A 395 43.12 -13.04 -68.39
N PRO A 396 43.95 -13.80 -69.13
CA PRO A 396 45.41 -13.62 -69.13
C PRO A 396 45.82 -12.21 -69.58
N VAL A 397 46.75 -11.61 -68.84
CA VAL A 397 47.16 -10.20 -68.96
C VAL A 397 48.20 -10.00 -70.07
N ILE A 398 48.01 -8.97 -70.90
CA ILE A 398 49.07 -8.32 -71.69
C ILE A 398 49.58 -7.16 -70.84
N ASP A 399 50.84 -7.22 -70.40
CA ASP A 399 51.46 -6.15 -69.61
C ASP A 399 52.25 -5.21 -70.53
N ALA A 400 51.86 -3.94 -70.58
CA ALA A 400 52.56 -2.90 -71.33
C ALA A 400 53.49 -2.15 -70.37
N ALA A 401 54.79 -2.12 -70.67
CA ALA A 401 55.81 -1.55 -69.78
C ALA A 401 55.66 -0.04 -69.45
N GLN A 402 54.73 0.71 -70.06
CA GLN A 402 54.41 2.10 -69.74
C GLN A 402 52.91 2.41 -69.98
N GLY A 403 52.22 3.00 -68.99
CA GLY A 403 50.76 3.23 -69.02
C GLY A 403 50.29 4.57 -69.61
N SER A 404 51.15 5.59 -69.70
CA SER A 404 50.83 6.89 -70.30
C SER A 404 52.07 7.55 -70.93
N VAL A 405 51.87 8.40 -71.94
CA VAL A 405 52.94 9.14 -72.65
C VAL A 405 52.56 10.61 -72.83
N ASN A 406 53.48 11.52 -72.51
CA ASN A 406 53.25 12.96 -72.59
C ASN A 406 53.52 13.53 -74.00
N LYS A 407 53.26 14.84 -74.18
CA LYS A 407 53.43 15.55 -75.46
C LYS A 407 54.85 15.48 -76.06
N VAL A 408 55.90 15.37 -75.23
CA VAL A 408 57.29 15.29 -75.72
C VAL A 408 57.63 13.87 -76.16
N GLU A 409 57.09 12.87 -75.48
CA GLU A 409 57.30 11.45 -75.76
C GLU A 409 56.52 10.99 -77.00
N SER A 410 55.32 11.53 -77.20
CA SER A 410 54.49 11.23 -78.39
C SER A 410 55.14 11.71 -79.70
N GLU A 411 55.95 12.77 -79.68
CA GLU A 411 56.69 13.30 -80.84
C GLU A 411 57.90 12.41 -81.23
N ALA A 412 58.48 11.67 -80.28
CA ALA A 412 59.65 10.80 -80.50
C ALA A 412 59.31 9.38 -81.00
N GLY A 413 58.06 8.94 -80.80
CA GLY A 413 57.59 7.57 -81.04
C GLY A 413 57.70 6.69 -79.79
N VAL A 414 56.74 5.77 -79.61
CA VAL A 414 56.54 5.02 -78.36
C VAL A 414 56.89 3.55 -78.57
N ALA A 415 57.77 3.00 -77.73
CA ALA A 415 58.09 1.58 -77.73
C ALA A 415 57.08 0.81 -76.87
N VAL A 416 56.42 -0.20 -77.45
CA VAL A 416 55.45 -1.07 -76.81
C VAL A 416 56.07 -2.47 -76.67
N GLN A 417 56.07 -3.02 -75.47
CA GLN A 417 56.47 -4.40 -75.22
C GLN A 417 55.24 -5.31 -75.22
N VAL A 418 55.34 -6.45 -75.88
CA VAL A 418 54.25 -7.42 -76.05
C VAL A 418 54.76 -8.77 -75.59
N ASP A 419 54.31 -9.22 -74.43
CA ASP A 419 54.73 -10.50 -73.85
C ASP A 419 53.99 -11.69 -74.49
N ASN A 420 54.54 -12.90 -74.31
CA ASN A 420 53.97 -14.17 -74.72
C ASN A 420 53.69 -14.34 -76.24
N VAL A 421 54.47 -13.68 -77.10
CA VAL A 421 54.41 -13.82 -78.57
C VAL A 421 55.50 -14.74 -79.12
N LYS A 422 55.26 -15.35 -80.28
CA LYS A 422 56.20 -16.27 -80.95
C LYS A 422 56.63 -15.74 -82.32
N ILE A 423 57.77 -16.23 -82.79
CA ILE A 423 58.26 -15.92 -84.15
C ILE A 423 57.22 -16.39 -85.18
N GLY A 424 56.72 -15.45 -85.98
CA GLY A 424 55.65 -15.68 -86.97
C GLY A 424 54.26 -15.18 -86.57
N ASP A 425 54.07 -14.66 -85.35
CA ASP A 425 52.81 -14.03 -84.95
C ASP A 425 52.68 -12.61 -85.56
N SER A 426 51.44 -12.17 -85.82
CA SER A 426 51.14 -10.81 -86.27
C SER A 426 50.55 -9.98 -85.12
N VAL A 427 51.24 -8.90 -84.74
CA VAL A 427 50.77 -7.95 -83.73
C VAL A 427 50.15 -6.73 -84.41
N VAL A 428 48.94 -6.33 -84.00
CA VAL A 428 48.21 -5.20 -84.56
C VAL A 428 48.08 -4.10 -83.50
N ILE A 429 48.71 -2.96 -83.77
CA ILE A 429 48.62 -1.75 -82.95
C ILE A 429 47.64 -0.80 -83.62
N GLN A 430 46.58 -0.40 -82.91
CA GLN A 430 45.56 0.51 -83.41
C GLN A 430 45.56 1.82 -82.63
N TRP A 431 45.54 2.95 -83.35
CA TRP A 431 45.34 4.29 -82.79
C TRP A 431 44.14 4.94 -83.48
N GLY A 432 43.01 5.11 -82.78
CA GLY A 432 41.76 5.59 -83.38
C GLY A 432 41.35 4.72 -84.59
N ASN A 433 41.22 5.33 -85.78
CA ASN A 433 40.92 4.62 -87.03
C ASN A 433 42.17 4.18 -87.83
N GLN A 434 43.37 4.28 -87.26
CA GLN A 434 44.63 3.91 -87.92
C GLN A 434 45.19 2.61 -87.34
N PHE A 435 45.82 1.80 -88.18
CA PHE A 435 46.38 0.50 -87.80
C PHE A 435 47.83 0.37 -88.27
N HIS A 436 48.67 -0.23 -87.43
CA HIS A 436 50.04 -0.62 -87.73
C HIS A 436 50.22 -2.10 -87.41
N ILE A 437 50.56 -2.91 -88.41
CA ILE A 437 50.71 -4.35 -88.26
C ILE A 437 52.20 -4.69 -88.33
N VAL A 438 52.69 -5.44 -87.36
CA VAL A 438 54.08 -5.89 -87.28
C VAL A 438 54.09 -7.41 -87.14
N GLU A 439 54.77 -8.09 -88.07
CA GLU A 439 55.06 -9.52 -87.94
C GLU A 439 56.30 -9.72 -87.08
N ILE A 440 56.20 -10.53 -86.04
CA ILE A 440 57.29 -10.75 -85.10
C ILE A 440 58.39 -11.58 -85.75
N SER A 441 59.54 -10.94 -85.95
CA SER A 441 60.76 -11.56 -86.46
C SER A 441 61.72 -11.94 -85.32
N GLY A 442 62.63 -12.89 -85.57
CA GLY A 442 63.53 -13.41 -84.54
C GLY A 442 64.48 -12.40 -83.89
N ALA A 443 64.59 -11.16 -84.41
CA ALA A 443 65.39 -10.09 -83.83
C ALA A 443 64.64 -9.25 -82.78
N GLU A 444 63.31 -9.39 -82.72
CA GLU A 444 62.43 -8.57 -81.87
C GLU A 444 62.06 -9.28 -80.56
N LEU A 445 62.39 -10.58 -80.42
CA LEU A 445 61.96 -11.46 -79.33
C LEU A 445 63.08 -11.75 -78.30
N LEU A 446 62.83 -11.51 -77.02
CA LEU A 446 63.71 -11.90 -75.90
C LEU A 446 62.85 -12.47 -74.76
N ASP A 447 63.09 -13.72 -74.33
CA ASP A 447 62.32 -14.42 -73.28
C ASP A 447 60.78 -14.39 -73.43
N GLY A 448 60.27 -14.41 -74.67
CA GLY A 448 58.82 -14.40 -74.95
C GLY A 448 58.22 -13.00 -75.16
N VAL A 449 58.99 -11.94 -74.94
CA VAL A 449 58.58 -10.54 -75.11
C VAL A 449 59.08 -9.98 -76.44
N ALA A 450 58.20 -9.36 -77.23
CA ALA A 450 58.57 -8.54 -78.39
C ALA A 450 58.54 -7.05 -78.09
N THR A 451 59.56 -6.28 -78.50
CA THR A 451 59.54 -4.80 -78.42
C THR A 451 59.25 -4.17 -79.78
N ILE A 452 58.18 -3.39 -79.90
CA ILE A 452 57.67 -2.80 -81.14
C ILE A 452 57.64 -1.27 -81.04
N LEU A 453 58.22 -0.55 -81.99
CA LEU A 453 58.21 0.93 -82.00
C LEU A 453 57.04 1.48 -82.83
N VAL A 454 56.16 2.25 -82.21
CA VAL A 454 55.08 3.01 -82.86
C VAL A 454 55.61 4.40 -83.27
N PRO A 455 55.61 4.77 -84.56
CA PRO A 455 56.12 6.07 -85.00
C PRO A 455 55.26 7.25 -84.49
N GLY A 456 55.90 8.33 -84.03
CA GLY A 456 55.21 9.53 -83.51
C GLY A 456 54.28 10.23 -84.51
N SER A 457 54.43 9.98 -85.82
CA SER A 457 53.50 10.45 -86.84
C SER A 457 52.12 9.79 -86.80
N VAL A 458 52.02 8.55 -86.29
CA VAL A 458 50.76 7.82 -86.12
C VAL A 458 50.00 8.36 -84.90
N ILE A 459 50.74 8.69 -83.83
CA ILE A 459 50.20 9.20 -82.57
C ILE A 459 49.67 10.64 -82.76
N ASN A 460 50.46 11.51 -83.39
CA ASN A 460 50.07 12.92 -83.62
C ASN A 460 48.87 13.11 -84.56
N ALA A 461 48.58 12.15 -85.44
CA ALA A 461 47.44 12.23 -86.36
C ALA A 461 46.10 11.89 -85.69
N GLY A 462 46.12 11.26 -84.52
CA GLY A 462 44.92 10.77 -83.83
C GLY A 462 44.43 11.58 -82.63
N GLY A 463 45.22 12.55 -82.12
CA GLY A 463 44.83 13.42 -80.99
C GLY A 463 44.89 12.75 -79.62
N GLU A 464 44.22 13.35 -78.61
CA GLU A 464 44.01 12.76 -77.27
C GLU A 464 43.35 11.38 -77.36
N GLY A 465 43.72 10.46 -76.48
CA GLY A 465 43.00 9.19 -76.32
C GLY A 465 43.86 7.96 -76.11
N ARG A 466 43.26 6.78 -76.31
CA ARG A 466 43.82 5.48 -75.93
C ARG A 466 44.42 4.74 -77.14
N ILE A 467 45.69 4.30 -77.05
CA ILE A 467 46.27 3.26 -77.92
C ILE A 467 45.56 1.98 -77.59
N ALA A 468 44.98 1.26 -78.57
CA ALA A 468 44.59 -0.13 -78.36
C ALA A 468 45.70 -1.03 -78.92
N VAL A 469 46.38 -1.77 -78.05
CA VAL A 469 47.36 -2.79 -78.41
C VAL A 469 46.66 -4.14 -78.38
N THR A 470 46.59 -4.81 -79.52
CA THR A 470 45.99 -6.15 -79.65
C THR A 470 46.99 -7.11 -80.30
N SER A 471 47.18 -8.29 -79.73
CA SER A 471 47.93 -9.36 -80.40
C SER A 471 46.97 -10.35 -81.05
N HIS A 472 47.37 -10.88 -82.20
CA HIS A 472 46.68 -12.00 -82.86
C HIS A 472 47.64 -13.16 -83.05
N ILE A 473 47.33 -14.31 -82.47
CA ILE A 473 47.98 -15.58 -82.82
C ILE A 473 47.10 -16.23 -83.90
N SER A 474 47.77 -16.79 -84.92
CA SER A 474 47.18 -17.40 -86.12
C SER A 474 45.79 -18.03 -85.91
N GLU A 475 44.79 -17.45 -86.59
CA GLU A 475 43.38 -17.85 -86.68
C GLU A 475 42.61 -18.03 -85.34
N GLN A 476 41.96 -16.92 -84.93
CA GLN A 476 40.67 -16.83 -84.20
C GLN A 476 40.59 -16.47 -82.70
N VAL A 477 41.67 -16.09 -82.00
CA VAL A 477 41.50 -15.46 -80.65
C VAL A 477 42.17 -14.09 -80.57
N ARG A 478 41.38 -13.08 -80.23
CA ARG A 478 41.82 -11.71 -79.90
C ARG A 478 42.12 -11.65 -78.40
N SER A 479 43.24 -11.05 -78.00
CA SER A 479 43.37 -10.56 -76.64
C SER A 479 42.36 -9.43 -76.40
N PRO A 480 41.93 -9.17 -75.16
CA PRO A 480 41.41 -7.86 -74.78
C PRO A 480 42.45 -6.79 -75.16
N ALA A 481 42.00 -5.63 -75.60
CA ALA A 481 42.91 -4.53 -75.94
C ALA A 481 43.60 -4.02 -74.66
N THR A 482 44.93 -3.96 -74.66
CA THR A 482 45.67 -3.20 -73.63
C THR A 482 45.76 -1.75 -74.07
N TYR A 483 45.43 -0.84 -73.15
CA TYR A 483 45.32 0.58 -73.45
C TYR A 483 46.50 1.39 -72.92
N ILE A 484 47.12 2.22 -73.76
CA ILE A 484 48.08 3.26 -73.34
C ILE A 484 47.43 4.62 -73.59
N ASN A 485 47.35 5.48 -72.58
CA ASN A 485 46.71 6.79 -72.73
C ASN A 485 47.73 7.84 -73.19
N VAL A 486 47.42 8.57 -74.28
CA VAL A 486 48.07 9.86 -74.58
C VAL A 486 47.19 10.95 -73.99
N ASP A 487 47.81 11.74 -73.13
CA ASP A 487 47.20 12.86 -72.43
C ASP A 487 48.08 14.11 -72.68
N THR A 488 47.56 15.08 -73.43
CA THR A 488 48.27 16.33 -73.78
C THR A 488 47.59 17.61 -73.27
N ILE A 489 46.50 17.50 -72.49
CA ILE A 489 45.82 18.62 -71.82
C ILE A 489 46.28 18.68 -70.38
N ASN A 490 46.70 19.86 -69.91
CA ASN A 490 47.01 20.04 -68.50
C ASN A 490 45.72 20.17 -67.69
N ALA A 491 45.62 19.46 -66.56
CA ALA A 491 44.54 19.66 -65.58
C ALA A 491 44.60 21.08 -64.98
N VAL A 492 43.59 21.89 -65.28
CA VAL A 492 43.38 23.25 -64.75
C VAL A 492 42.01 23.30 -64.06
N PHE A 493 41.97 23.81 -62.83
CA PHE A 493 40.72 24.08 -62.11
C PHE A 493 39.83 25.06 -62.91
N GLU A 494 38.60 24.64 -63.21
CA GLU A 494 37.60 25.49 -63.85
C GLU A 494 36.74 26.22 -62.81
N SER A 495 36.34 25.50 -61.76
CA SER A 495 35.53 26.01 -60.66
C SER A 495 35.61 25.07 -59.46
N GLY A 496 35.13 25.52 -58.31
CA GLY A 496 34.83 24.64 -57.19
C GLY A 496 33.69 25.21 -56.36
N SER A 497 32.88 24.33 -55.79
CA SER A 497 31.74 24.72 -54.96
C SER A 497 31.99 24.29 -53.53
N LEU A 498 31.96 25.26 -52.61
CA LEU A 498 31.85 24.98 -51.17
C LEU A 498 30.41 24.55 -50.85
N ALA A 499 30.26 23.72 -49.82
CA ALA A 499 28.96 23.53 -49.17
C ALA A 499 28.52 24.87 -48.54
N THR A 500 27.23 25.19 -48.65
CA THR A 500 26.63 26.32 -47.94
C THR A 500 26.17 25.86 -46.55
N ASP A 501 26.50 26.63 -45.52
CA ASP A 501 26.03 26.44 -44.14
C ASP A 501 26.48 25.11 -43.51
N LEU A 502 27.81 24.93 -43.39
CA LEU A 502 28.38 23.81 -42.64
C LEU A 502 28.34 24.13 -41.14
N TYR A 503 27.36 23.58 -40.45
CA TYR A 503 27.26 23.66 -38.99
C TYR A 503 28.22 22.68 -38.33
N GLU A 504 28.67 23.00 -37.12
CA GLU A 504 29.32 22.01 -36.29
C GLU A 504 28.39 20.83 -35.97
N ASN A 505 28.97 19.70 -35.59
CA ASN A 505 28.25 18.46 -35.30
C ASN A 505 27.31 17.94 -36.42
N SER A 506 27.45 18.46 -37.63
CA SER A 506 26.62 18.10 -38.79
C SER A 506 26.85 16.67 -39.32
N GLY A 507 27.88 15.96 -38.82
CA GLY A 507 28.16 14.56 -39.14
C GLY A 507 29.39 14.34 -40.04
N THR A 508 29.99 13.15 -39.94
CA THR A 508 31.13 12.74 -40.79
C THR A 508 30.71 12.45 -42.23
N HIS A 509 31.65 12.47 -43.18
CA HIS A 509 31.45 12.12 -44.60
C HIS A 509 30.57 13.09 -45.44
N GLN A 510 30.22 14.26 -44.92
CA GLN A 510 29.58 15.30 -45.73
C GLN A 510 30.55 15.88 -46.74
N VAL A 511 30.09 16.09 -47.98
CA VAL A 511 30.88 16.76 -49.02
C VAL A 511 30.92 18.26 -48.73
N VAL A 512 32.07 18.75 -48.29
CA VAL A 512 32.30 20.16 -47.91
C VAL A 512 32.84 21.00 -49.07
N TYR A 513 33.46 20.36 -50.06
CA TYR A 513 33.95 21.02 -51.26
C TYR A 513 33.92 20.07 -52.45
N GLN A 514 33.47 20.58 -53.60
CA GLN A 514 33.46 19.86 -54.85
C GLN A 514 34.39 20.56 -55.85
N ALA A 515 35.51 19.91 -56.15
CA ALA A 515 36.44 20.37 -57.18
C ALA A 515 35.94 20.04 -58.59
N VAL A 516 36.14 20.95 -59.55
CA VAL A 516 35.87 20.75 -60.97
C VAL A 516 37.05 21.24 -61.80
N THR A 517 37.55 20.36 -62.69
CA THR A 517 38.65 20.67 -63.61
C THR A 517 38.19 20.50 -65.06
N ASN A 518 38.97 21.05 -65.98
CA ASN A 518 38.75 20.95 -67.42
C ASN A 518 39.19 19.59 -68.01
N ASP A 519 39.70 18.68 -67.18
CA ASP A 519 40.26 17.40 -67.57
C ASP A 519 39.57 16.26 -66.81
N GLU A 520 38.81 15.45 -67.54
CA GLU A 520 38.05 14.31 -67.01
C GLU A 520 38.96 13.19 -66.45
N ASN A 521 40.26 13.21 -66.75
CA ASN A 521 41.25 12.25 -66.24
C ASN A 521 42.04 12.76 -65.04
N ALA A 522 41.76 13.98 -64.56
CA ALA A 522 42.47 14.55 -63.41
C ALA A 522 42.24 13.73 -62.14
N ARG A 523 43.32 13.48 -61.41
CA ARG A 523 43.32 12.87 -60.08
C ARG A 523 43.48 13.94 -59.01
N TYR A 524 42.58 13.91 -58.04
CA TYR A 524 42.57 14.91 -56.98
C TYR A 524 43.30 14.41 -55.73
N SER A 525 44.06 15.30 -55.11
CA SER A 525 44.71 15.08 -53.82
C SER A 525 44.59 16.34 -52.95
N LEU A 526 44.82 16.17 -51.65
CA LEU A 526 44.79 17.27 -50.69
C LEU A 526 46.18 17.55 -50.16
N THR A 527 46.50 18.83 -50.06
CA THR A 527 47.70 19.35 -49.40
C THR A 527 47.34 20.59 -48.59
N GLY A 528 48.25 21.11 -47.77
CA GLY A 528 47.96 22.24 -46.89
C GLY A 528 47.89 21.84 -45.41
N GLU A 529 47.57 22.80 -44.55
CA GLU A 529 47.69 22.67 -43.10
C GLU A 529 46.69 21.66 -42.51
N ASP A 530 45.42 21.75 -42.91
CA ASP A 530 44.35 20.92 -42.35
C ASP A 530 43.98 19.73 -43.25
N ALA A 531 44.74 19.47 -44.32
CA ALA A 531 44.42 18.48 -45.34
C ALA A 531 44.24 17.04 -44.81
N ASN A 532 44.89 16.70 -43.69
CA ASN A 532 44.76 15.40 -43.04
C ASN A 532 43.44 15.20 -42.28
N LEU A 533 42.64 16.25 -42.10
CA LEU A 533 41.31 16.22 -41.47
C LEU A 533 40.18 16.04 -42.51
N PHE A 534 40.56 15.90 -43.78
CA PHE A 534 39.65 15.70 -44.90
C PHE A 534 40.09 14.49 -45.72
N ALA A 535 39.12 13.81 -46.33
CA ALA A 535 39.38 12.84 -47.37
C ALA A 535 38.88 13.40 -48.70
N ILE A 536 39.60 13.12 -49.78
CA ILE A 536 39.17 13.48 -51.13
C ILE A 536 38.97 12.23 -51.95
N ASN A 537 37.85 12.16 -52.66
CA ASN A 537 37.70 11.15 -53.69
C ASN A 537 38.58 11.51 -54.88
N SER A 538 39.62 10.72 -55.11
CA SER A 538 40.64 10.99 -56.13
C SER A 538 40.10 11.02 -57.58
N SER A 539 38.92 10.45 -57.84
CA SER A 539 38.25 10.47 -59.15
C SER A 539 37.19 11.55 -59.29
N THR A 540 36.48 11.91 -58.23
CA THR A 540 35.35 12.85 -58.32
C THR A 540 35.69 14.25 -57.83
N GLY A 541 36.76 14.43 -57.07
CA GLY A 541 37.12 15.72 -56.49
C GLY A 541 36.22 16.17 -55.33
N ALA A 542 35.36 15.28 -54.84
CA ALA A 542 34.55 15.52 -53.63
C ALA A 542 35.44 15.41 -52.39
N VAL A 543 35.50 16.48 -51.62
CA VAL A 543 36.20 16.57 -50.33
C VAL A 543 35.19 16.36 -49.23
N ILE A 544 35.47 15.43 -48.33
CA ILE A 544 34.63 15.10 -47.18
C ILE A 544 35.40 15.28 -45.86
N LEU A 545 34.66 15.57 -44.79
CA LEU A 545 35.19 15.58 -43.43
C LEU A 545 35.44 14.16 -42.91
N THR A 546 36.59 13.92 -42.29
CA THR A 546 36.91 12.63 -41.66
C THR A 546 36.42 12.53 -40.21
N ALA A 547 36.06 13.66 -39.61
CA ALA A 547 35.53 13.77 -38.25
C ALA A 547 34.45 14.86 -38.20
N ASN A 548 33.61 14.86 -37.16
CA ASN A 548 32.65 15.94 -36.97
C ASN A 548 33.39 17.26 -36.74
N PRO A 549 32.99 18.35 -37.42
CA PRO A 549 33.54 19.66 -37.14
C PRO A 549 33.00 20.15 -35.79
N ASP A 550 33.87 20.76 -34.99
CA ASP A 550 33.62 21.35 -33.67
C ASP A 550 34.25 22.74 -33.71
N ASN A 551 33.42 23.77 -33.57
CA ASN A 551 33.80 25.16 -33.73
C ASN A 551 34.66 25.67 -32.55
N GLU A 552 34.39 25.19 -31.34
CA GLU A 552 35.13 25.56 -30.12
C GLU A 552 36.55 25.01 -30.16
N THR A 553 36.72 23.86 -30.80
CA THR A 553 38.03 23.30 -31.11
C THR A 553 38.70 24.06 -32.25
N LYS A 554 37.99 24.30 -33.37
CA LYS A 554 38.54 24.99 -34.55
C LYS A 554 37.44 25.53 -35.47
N ALA A 555 37.29 26.87 -35.48
CA ALA A 555 36.28 27.60 -36.25
C ALA A 555 36.46 27.61 -37.78
N ASP A 556 37.69 27.42 -38.27
CA ASP A 556 37.97 27.41 -39.71
C ASP A 556 39.06 26.40 -40.09
N TYR A 557 38.90 25.83 -41.29
CA TYR A 557 39.82 24.87 -41.88
C TYR A 557 40.39 25.40 -43.20
N SER A 558 41.68 25.15 -43.42
CA SER A 558 42.36 25.52 -44.66
C SER A 558 43.06 24.32 -45.30
N PHE A 559 42.72 24.06 -46.55
CA PHE A 559 43.37 23.03 -47.36
C PHE A 559 43.48 23.48 -48.82
N THR A 560 44.34 22.81 -49.56
CA THR A 560 44.57 23.04 -50.99
C THR A 560 44.25 21.76 -51.74
N VAL A 561 43.29 21.85 -52.66
CA VAL A 561 43.00 20.76 -53.58
C VAL A 561 43.97 20.82 -54.74
N VAL A 562 44.64 19.72 -55.03
CA VAL A 562 45.59 19.57 -56.13
C VAL A 562 45.00 18.62 -57.15
N ALA A 563 44.77 19.10 -58.37
CA ALA A 563 44.36 18.28 -59.50
C ALA A 563 45.59 17.94 -60.33
N THR A 564 45.89 16.65 -60.50
CA THR A 564 47.03 16.15 -61.25
C THR A 564 46.57 15.27 -62.40
N ASP A 565 46.94 15.59 -63.63
CA ASP A 565 46.63 14.76 -64.79
C ASP A 565 47.48 13.47 -64.85
N LEU A 566 47.20 12.60 -65.81
CA LEU A 566 47.93 11.32 -65.97
C LEU A 566 49.37 11.50 -66.49
N ALA A 567 49.70 12.70 -66.97
CA ALA A 567 51.05 13.09 -67.39
C ALA A 567 51.86 13.74 -66.26
N GLY A 568 51.26 13.96 -65.09
CA GLY A 568 51.89 14.53 -63.90
C GLY A 568 51.92 16.05 -63.86
N ASN A 569 51.17 16.76 -64.73
CA ASN A 569 50.98 18.20 -64.55
C ASN A 569 49.92 18.44 -63.48
N SER A 570 50.19 19.40 -62.58
CA SER A 570 49.27 19.74 -61.50
C SER A 570 48.85 21.20 -61.53
N SER A 571 47.62 21.45 -61.08
CA SER A 571 47.15 22.77 -60.65
C SER A 571 46.64 22.68 -59.21
N GLU A 572 46.60 23.82 -58.53
CA GLU A 572 46.27 23.91 -57.09
C GLU A 572 45.18 24.97 -56.87
N GLN A 573 44.24 24.68 -55.97
CA GLN A 573 43.20 25.60 -55.53
C GLN A 573 43.14 25.62 -53.99
N ALA A 574 43.45 26.77 -53.39
CA ALA A 574 43.29 26.97 -51.96
C ALA A 574 41.81 27.12 -51.59
N VAL A 575 41.40 26.48 -50.49
CA VAL A 575 40.04 26.45 -49.97
C VAL A 575 40.09 26.79 -48.48
N THR A 576 39.23 27.73 -48.07
CA THR A 576 38.95 28.04 -46.66
C THR A 576 37.51 27.68 -46.37
N LEU A 577 37.30 26.94 -45.29
CA LEU A 577 36.00 26.43 -44.86
C LEU A 577 35.74 26.93 -43.44
N ASP A 578 34.79 27.84 -43.30
CA ASP A 578 34.32 28.34 -42.01
C ASP A 578 33.23 27.39 -41.46
N ILE A 579 33.29 27.08 -40.17
CA ILE A 579 32.24 26.33 -39.46
C ILE A 579 31.27 27.33 -38.83
N THR A 580 29.98 27.04 -38.93
CA THR A 580 28.95 27.81 -38.22
C THR A 580 28.73 27.20 -36.84
N ASP A 581 29.13 27.99 -35.84
CA ASP A 581 28.91 27.82 -34.41
C ASP A 581 27.42 27.58 -34.08
N LEU A 582 27.12 26.55 -33.29
CA LEU A 582 25.81 26.22 -32.74
C LEU A 582 25.86 26.35 -31.22
N ASP A 583 24.84 26.98 -30.64
CA ASP A 583 24.71 27.10 -29.19
C ASP A 583 24.40 25.72 -28.56
N GLU A 584 25.41 25.10 -27.95
CA GLU A 584 25.36 23.75 -27.37
C GLU A 584 25.46 23.75 -25.83
N VAL A 585 25.69 24.93 -25.24
CA VAL A 585 25.91 25.06 -23.79
C VAL A 585 24.73 25.75 -23.11
N ALA A 586 24.03 25.00 -22.26
CA ALA A 586 22.92 25.55 -21.49
C ALA A 586 23.30 26.76 -20.60
N PRO A 587 22.36 27.69 -20.36
CA PRO A 587 22.57 28.78 -19.43
C PRO A 587 22.99 28.27 -18.06
N THR A 588 23.97 28.90 -17.41
CA THR A 588 24.34 28.58 -16.03
C THR A 588 23.48 29.38 -15.06
N ILE A 589 22.73 28.73 -14.17
CA ILE A 589 22.02 29.40 -13.06
C ILE A 589 23.05 29.91 -12.05
N THR A 590 22.95 31.20 -11.68
CA THR A 590 23.92 31.90 -10.82
C THR A 590 23.38 32.23 -9.43
N THR A 591 22.07 32.08 -9.20
CA THR A 591 21.46 32.21 -7.88
C THR A 591 21.74 31.01 -6.98
N ALA A 592 21.69 31.23 -5.67
CA ALA A 592 21.95 30.18 -4.68
C ALA A 592 20.82 29.14 -4.62
N ALA A 593 21.16 27.90 -4.25
CA ALA A 593 20.21 26.79 -4.12
C ALA A 593 19.24 26.90 -2.92
N THR A 594 19.33 27.96 -2.11
CA THR A 594 18.48 28.15 -0.93
C THR A 594 17.89 29.55 -0.99
N ALA A 595 16.56 29.64 -0.93
CA ALA A 595 15.82 30.89 -0.80
C ALA A 595 15.98 31.45 0.62
N THR A 596 15.74 32.76 0.78
CA THR A 596 15.70 33.33 2.13
C THR A 596 14.42 32.88 2.81
N ALA A 597 14.53 32.38 4.04
CA ALA A 597 13.36 31.99 4.83
C ALA A 597 12.38 33.15 4.96
N ILE A 598 11.10 32.81 4.96
CA ILE A 598 10.00 33.76 5.14
C ILE A 598 9.21 33.36 6.36
N ASP A 599 8.66 34.34 7.07
CA ASP A 599 7.67 34.07 8.09
C ASP A 599 6.45 33.41 7.45
N GLU A 600 5.83 32.47 8.15
CA GLU A 600 4.50 32.03 7.76
C GLU A 600 3.50 33.19 7.81
N ASN A 601 2.29 32.97 7.28
CA ASN A 601 1.26 34.00 7.25
C ASN A 601 1.62 35.29 6.48
N SER A 602 2.71 35.27 5.70
CA SER A 602 3.21 36.39 4.91
C SER A 602 2.33 36.79 3.72
N GLY A 603 1.37 35.92 3.35
CA GLY A 603 0.36 36.14 2.33
C GLY A 603 0.70 35.59 0.94
N ALA A 604 -0.34 35.23 0.19
CA ALA A 604 -0.22 34.78 -1.19
C ALA A 604 0.35 35.87 -2.12
N GLY A 605 1.13 35.44 -3.12
CA GLY A 605 1.77 36.33 -4.10
C GLY A 605 3.09 36.96 -3.63
N GLN A 606 3.55 36.68 -2.41
CA GLN A 606 4.86 37.09 -1.94
C GLN A 606 5.96 36.54 -2.86
N VAL A 607 6.95 37.37 -3.19
CA VAL A 607 8.15 36.94 -3.92
C VAL A 607 9.09 36.25 -2.96
N VAL A 608 9.40 34.99 -3.23
CA VAL A 608 10.22 34.13 -2.34
C VAL A 608 11.59 33.82 -2.93
N TYR A 609 11.71 33.88 -4.26
CA TYR A 609 12.95 33.59 -4.95
C TYR A 609 12.98 34.33 -6.29
N THR A 610 14.17 34.63 -6.81
CA THR A 610 14.34 35.19 -8.15
C THR A 610 15.52 34.49 -8.79
N VAL A 611 15.25 33.64 -9.78
CA VAL A 611 16.31 32.93 -10.50
C VAL A 611 17.01 33.89 -11.45
N THR A 612 18.34 33.79 -11.51
CA THR A 612 19.17 34.48 -12.50
C THR A 612 20.10 33.47 -13.13
N SER A 613 20.34 33.59 -14.43
CA SER A 613 21.29 32.77 -15.16
C SER A 613 22.15 33.60 -16.11
N THR A 614 23.28 33.02 -16.53
CA THR A 614 24.17 33.57 -17.55
C THR A 614 24.43 32.51 -18.60
N ASP A 615 24.36 32.89 -19.85
CA ASP A 615 24.58 32.02 -20.99
C ASP A 615 25.76 32.61 -21.78
N ASN A 616 26.98 32.30 -21.32
CA ASN A 616 28.24 32.80 -21.89
C ASN A 616 29.22 31.64 -22.11
N GLY A 617 28.74 30.40 -22.04
CA GLY A 617 29.58 29.21 -22.17
C GLY A 617 30.01 28.94 -23.60
N ASP A 618 29.26 29.48 -24.56
CA ASP A 618 29.36 29.24 -25.98
C ASP A 618 28.88 30.48 -26.76
N ILE A 619 27.68 30.44 -27.36
CA ILE A 619 27.06 31.61 -27.99
C ILE A 619 26.30 32.41 -26.93
N SER A 620 26.73 33.65 -26.70
CA SER A 620 26.07 34.53 -25.72
C SER A 620 24.69 35.00 -26.21
N THR A 621 23.63 34.21 -25.99
CA THR A 621 22.25 34.59 -26.29
C THR A 621 21.47 35.04 -25.05
N GLY A 622 21.87 34.56 -23.87
CA GLY A 622 21.17 34.80 -22.61
C GLY A 622 20.02 33.81 -22.42
N ALA A 623 19.66 33.48 -21.17
CA ALA A 623 18.45 32.72 -20.93
C ALA A 623 17.22 33.53 -21.37
N THR A 624 16.32 32.88 -22.12
CA THR A 624 15.15 33.51 -22.72
C THR A 624 13.84 33.15 -22.04
N ALA A 625 13.82 32.07 -21.27
CA ALA A 625 12.66 31.67 -20.50
C ALA A 625 13.05 30.95 -19.20
N TYR A 626 12.37 31.33 -18.12
CA TYR A 626 12.39 30.60 -16.85
C TYR A 626 11.08 29.83 -16.67
N ARG A 627 11.16 28.63 -16.10
CA ARG A 627 9.98 27.85 -15.69
C ARG A 627 10.24 27.09 -14.40
N LEU A 628 9.16 26.60 -13.79
CA LEU A 628 9.21 25.61 -12.72
C LEU A 628 9.08 24.23 -13.35
N LYS A 629 9.93 23.29 -12.94
CA LYS A 629 9.80 21.88 -13.31
C LYS A 629 8.58 21.29 -12.60
N ALA A 630 7.77 20.52 -13.32
CA ALA A 630 6.62 19.83 -12.71
C ALA A 630 7.12 18.73 -11.75
N GLY A 631 6.51 18.65 -10.56
CA GLY A 631 6.97 17.80 -9.47
C GLY A 631 7.13 18.59 -8.18
N ASP A 632 7.78 17.99 -7.18
CA ASP A 632 8.05 18.54 -5.84
C ASP A 632 6.90 19.45 -5.33
N ASP A 633 7.23 20.65 -4.87
CA ASP A 633 6.26 21.65 -4.40
C ASP A 633 5.95 22.71 -5.46
N ALA A 634 6.23 22.46 -6.75
CA ALA A 634 6.07 23.45 -7.81
C ALA A 634 4.64 24.02 -7.93
N ALA A 635 3.62 23.27 -7.50
CA ALA A 635 2.22 23.72 -7.49
C ALA A 635 1.94 24.87 -6.51
N PHE A 636 2.80 25.06 -5.50
CA PHE A 636 2.69 26.15 -4.52
C PHE A 636 3.32 27.45 -5.03
N PHE A 637 3.89 27.44 -6.24
CA PHE A 637 4.62 28.57 -6.79
C PHE A 637 4.13 28.94 -8.20
N THR A 638 4.39 30.19 -8.55
CA THR A 638 4.33 30.71 -9.91
C THR A 638 5.68 31.31 -10.24
N ILE A 639 6.08 31.27 -11.51
CA ILE A 639 7.29 31.93 -11.98
C ILE A 639 6.96 32.83 -13.17
N ASN A 640 7.51 34.04 -13.18
CA ASN A 640 7.49 34.89 -14.35
C ASN A 640 8.57 34.41 -15.34
N SER A 641 8.16 34.03 -16.55
CA SER A 641 9.06 33.48 -17.57
C SER A 641 10.19 34.42 -17.99
N ASP A 642 9.98 35.72 -17.89
CA ASP A 642 10.89 36.73 -18.42
C ASP A 642 11.81 37.27 -17.33
N THR A 643 11.31 37.35 -16.08
CA THR A 643 12.06 37.96 -14.96
C THR A 643 12.64 36.95 -13.99
N GLY A 644 12.23 35.67 -14.05
CA GLY A 644 12.67 34.63 -13.12
C GLY A 644 12.12 34.79 -11.69
N VAL A 645 11.18 35.72 -11.47
CA VAL A 645 10.57 35.95 -10.16
C VAL A 645 9.64 34.81 -9.81
N VAL A 646 9.90 34.14 -8.69
CA VAL A 646 9.09 33.06 -8.12
C VAL A 646 8.25 33.60 -6.96
N SER A 647 6.95 33.35 -7.00
CA SER A 647 5.98 33.83 -6.02
C SER A 647 5.06 32.71 -5.54
N LEU A 648 4.66 32.76 -4.26
CA LEU A 648 3.71 31.81 -3.67
C LEU A 648 2.30 31.95 -4.26
N THR A 649 1.60 30.83 -4.42
CA THR A 649 0.18 30.81 -4.81
C THR A 649 -0.78 30.91 -3.62
N GLY A 650 -0.32 30.46 -2.44
CA GLY A 650 -1.08 30.47 -1.19
C GLY A 650 -0.32 31.15 -0.05
N ASN A 651 -0.96 31.21 1.12
CA ASN A 651 -0.31 31.64 2.36
C ASN A 651 0.52 30.45 2.89
N PRO A 652 1.81 30.62 3.24
CA PRO A 652 2.57 29.58 3.91
C PRO A 652 2.11 29.44 5.37
N ASP A 653 2.23 28.23 5.89
CA ASP A 653 1.75 27.76 7.19
C ASP A 653 2.72 26.64 7.63
N ASP A 654 3.49 26.87 8.69
CA ASP A 654 4.61 26.00 9.10
C ASP A 654 4.10 24.65 9.63
N GLU A 655 3.02 24.68 10.41
CA GLU A 655 2.37 23.50 10.99
C GLU A 655 1.85 22.55 9.91
N THR A 656 1.42 23.11 8.79
CA THR A 656 1.04 22.33 7.61
C THR A 656 2.27 21.86 6.84
N LYS A 657 3.24 22.76 6.63
CA LYS A 657 4.46 22.49 5.85
C LYS A 657 5.58 23.51 6.10
N ALA A 658 6.55 23.11 6.92
CA ALA A 658 7.71 23.91 7.32
C ALA A 658 8.73 24.25 6.20
N ASP A 659 8.76 23.47 5.11
CA ASP A 659 9.68 23.73 4.00
C ASP A 659 9.09 23.34 2.64
N TYR A 660 9.52 24.08 1.61
CA TYR A 660 9.14 23.85 0.23
C TYR A 660 10.37 23.61 -0.65
N ASN A 661 10.25 22.64 -1.54
CA ASN A 661 11.29 22.27 -2.50
C ASN A 661 10.74 22.46 -3.92
N PHE A 662 11.41 23.27 -4.73
CA PHE A 662 11.03 23.45 -6.13
C PHE A 662 12.26 23.56 -7.04
N THR A 663 12.14 23.07 -8.26
CA THR A 663 13.22 23.14 -9.25
C THR A 663 12.94 24.22 -10.28
N VAL A 664 13.83 25.20 -10.38
CA VAL A 664 13.80 26.23 -11.43
C VAL A 664 14.59 25.77 -12.64
N VAL A 665 14.11 26.11 -13.83
CA VAL A 665 14.75 25.78 -15.10
C VAL A 665 14.97 27.06 -15.90
N ALA A 666 16.21 27.27 -16.36
CA ALA A 666 16.56 28.33 -17.31
C ALA A 666 16.77 27.71 -18.70
N THR A 667 16.30 28.36 -19.76
CA THR A 667 16.44 27.88 -21.14
C THR A 667 16.88 29.01 -22.06
N ASP A 668 17.89 28.79 -22.91
CA ASP A 668 18.38 29.75 -23.91
C ASP A 668 17.48 29.80 -25.17
N THR A 669 17.95 30.43 -26.24
CA THR A 669 17.21 30.48 -27.53
C THR A 669 17.28 29.18 -28.34
N ALA A 670 18.35 28.41 -28.19
CA ALA A 670 18.58 27.15 -28.91
C ALA A 670 17.80 25.97 -28.29
N GLY A 671 17.32 26.14 -27.06
CA GLY A 671 16.55 25.15 -26.31
C GLY A 671 17.36 24.38 -25.27
N ASN A 672 18.64 24.71 -25.07
CA ASN A 672 19.42 24.07 -24.02
C ASN A 672 18.97 24.61 -22.66
N SER A 673 18.97 23.75 -21.64
CA SER A 673 18.41 24.08 -20.35
C SER A 673 19.22 23.56 -19.18
N SER A 674 19.26 24.35 -18.11
CA SER A 674 19.83 23.96 -16.82
C SER A 674 18.77 24.03 -15.74
N GLU A 675 18.94 23.21 -14.72
CA GLU A 675 18.02 23.08 -13.60
C GLU A 675 18.74 23.36 -12.28
N GLN A 676 18.04 23.97 -11.33
CA GLN A 676 18.52 24.15 -9.96
C GLN A 676 17.39 23.83 -8.99
N ALA A 677 17.59 22.84 -8.13
CA ALA A 677 16.73 22.60 -6.98
C ALA A 677 16.90 23.73 -5.96
N VAL A 678 15.79 24.26 -5.46
CA VAL A 678 15.73 25.37 -4.51
C VAL A 678 14.93 24.92 -3.30
N THR A 679 15.48 25.18 -2.11
CA THR A 679 14.80 24.98 -0.83
C THR A 679 14.33 26.33 -0.27
N LEU A 680 13.12 26.38 0.28
CA LEU A 680 12.54 27.53 0.96
C LEU A 680 12.03 27.07 2.32
N ASP A 681 12.66 27.56 3.38
CA ASP A 681 12.22 27.33 4.76
C ASP A 681 11.16 28.36 5.14
N ILE A 682 10.15 27.91 5.89
CA ILE A 682 9.19 28.77 6.56
C ILE A 682 9.67 29.00 8.00
N THR A 683 9.47 30.21 8.49
CA THR A 683 9.75 30.57 9.89
C THR A 683 8.42 30.53 10.63
N ASP A 684 8.31 29.49 11.43
CA ASP A 684 7.26 29.25 12.43
C ASP A 684 7.07 30.47 13.36
N LEU A 685 5.82 30.90 13.53
CA LEU A 685 5.36 31.99 14.38
C LEU A 685 4.25 31.48 15.31
N ASP A 686 4.34 31.82 16.60
CA ASP A 686 3.29 31.56 17.61
C ASP A 686 1.93 32.16 17.19
N ASP A 687 1.12 31.38 16.48
CA ASP A 687 -0.15 31.74 15.83
C ASP A 687 -1.31 30.78 16.19
N ILE A 688 -0.99 29.64 16.79
CA ILE A 688 -1.93 28.68 17.37
C ILE A 688 -2.19 29.00 18.83
N ALA A 689 -3.49 29.05 19.18
CA ALA A 689 -3.89 29.23 20.56
C ALA A 689 -3.69 27.96 21.42
N PRO A 690 -3.34 28.11 22.72
CA PRO A 690 -3.24 26.99 23.65
C PRO A 690 -4.51 26.15 23.67
N THR A 691 -4.39 24.83 23.64
CA THR A 691 -5.52 23.91 23.76
C THR A 691 -5.90 23.68 25.22
N ILE A 692 -7.15 23.96 25.61
CA ILE A 692 -7.64 23.66 26.98
C ILE A 692 -7.94 22.15 27.12
N THR A 693 -7.20 21.49 28.01
CA THR A 693 -7.21 20.03 28.22
C THR A 693 -7.91 19.57 29.51
N SER A 694 -8.25 20.49 30.42
CA SER A 694 -8.93 20.15 31.67
C SER A 694 -10.26 19.44 31.43
N ALA A 695 -10.65 18.50 32.30
CA ALA A 695 -11.90 17.75 32.19
C ALA A 695 -13.16 18.63 32.40
N ALA A 696 -14.35 18.05 32.39
CA ALA A 696 -15.54 18.75 32.85
C ALA A 696 -15.45 19.05 34.36
N ALA A 697 -16.12 20.12 34.82
CA ALA A 697 -16.25 20.35 36.25
C ALA A 697 -17.05 19.21 36.90
N THR A 698 -16.66 18.84 38.11
CA THR A 698 -17.43 17.90 38.93
C THR A 698 -18.48 18.66 39.70
N ALA A 699 -19.63 18.03 39.95
CA ALA A 699 -20.65 18.61 40.82
C ALA A 699 -20.07 18.93 42.19
N LEU A 700 -20.58 20.01 42.78
CA LEU A 700 -20.14 20.53 44.07
C LEU A 700 -21.33 20.53 45.02
N ASP A 701 -21.18 19.90 46.18
CA ASP A 701 -22.19 20.00 47.24
C ASP A 701 -22.40 21.47 47.62
N GLU A 702 -23.66 21.87 47.80
CA GLU A 702 -23.95 23.17 48.40
C GLU A 702 -23.37 23.29 49.82
N ASN A 703 -23.30 24.51 50.36
CA ASN A 703 -22.71 24.78 51.67
C ASN A 703 -21.23 24.33 51.82
N SER A 704 -20.52 24.09 50.70
CA SER A 704 -19.12 23.68 50.69
C SER A 704 -18.12 24.79 51.06
N GLY A 705 -18.60 26.03 51.17
CA GLY A 705 -17.89 27.22 51.61
C GLY A 705 -17.40 28.11 50.47
N ALA A 706 -17.42 29.43 50.70
CA ALA A 706 -16.85 30.41 49.78
C ALA A 706 -15.32 30.25 49.63
N GLY A 707 -14.79 30.53 48.43
CA GLY A 707 -13.35 30.54 48.14
C GLY A 707 -12.73 29.17 47.83
N GLN A 708 -13.54 28.11 47.80
CA GLN A 708 -13.09 26.78 47.39
C GLN A 708 -12.73 26.75 45.90
N VAL A 709 -11.74 25.94 45.54
CA VAL A 709 -11.40 25.69 44.13
C VAL A 709 -12.41 24.70 43.56
N VAL A 710 -13.23 25.17 42.63
CA VAL A 710 -14.33 24.40 42.04
C VAL A 710 -13.99 23.84 40.65
N TYR A 711 -12.99 24.45 40.02
CA TYR A 711 -12.49 24.01 38.72
C TYR A 711 -11.04 24.46 38.58
N THR A 712 -10.21 23.67 37.90
CA THR A 712 -8.84 24.09 37.53
C THR A 712 -8.69 23.93 36.03
N VAL A 713 -8.54 25.04 35.33
CA VAL A 713 -8.24 25.01 33.90
C VAL A 713 -6.80 24.57 33.69
N THR A 714 -6.59 23.65 32.76
CA THR A 714 -5.26 23.24 32.28
C THR A 714 -5.25 23.36 30.77
N SER A 715 -4.13 23.79 30.20
CA SER A 715 -3.93 23.89 28.76
C SER A 715 -2.56 23.37 28.34
N THR A 716 -2.43 23.05 27.06
CA THR A 716 -1.17 22.71 26.40
C THR A 716 -0.99 23.60 25.18
N ASP A 717 0.22 24.08 24.99
CA ASP A 717 0.60 25.03 23.95
C ASP A 717 1.82 24.52 23.19
N SER A 718 1.81 23.22 22.89
CA SER A 718 2.97 22.49 22.36
C SER A 718 2.86 22.20 20.87
N ASP A 719 1.78 22.66 20.25
CA ASP A 719 1.46 22.37 18.86
C ASP A 719 2.09 23.41 17.91
N ASP A 720 2.87 24.36 18.44
CA ASP A 720 3.46 25.56 17.81
C ASP A 720 4.70 26.03 18.65
N VAL A 721 5.52 26.97 18.17
CA VAL A 721 6.61 27.67 18.86
C VAL A 721 6.15 28.59 20.00
N SER A 722 5.54 28.02 21.03
CA SER A 722 5.20 28.77 22.24
C SER A 722 6.42 29.08 23.12
N THR A 723 6.47 30.32 23.64
CA THR A 723 7.53 30.75 24.58
C THR A 723 6.98 31.39 25.85
N GLY A 724 6.54 30.57 26.80
CA GLY A 724 6.13 31.09 28.10
C GLY A 724 5.18 30.18 28.84
N ALA A 725 4.56 30.71 29.90
CA ALA A 725 3.45 30.05 30.56
C ALA A 725 2.14 30.67 30.04
N THR A 726 1.18 29.83 29.70
CA THR A 726 -0.19 30.25 29.37
C THR A 726 -0.82 30.97 30.56
N VAL A 727 -1.48 32.10 30.30
CA VAL A 727 -2.26 32.82 31.31
C VAL A 727 -3.75 32.51 31.18
N TYR A 728 -4.43 32.44 32.32
CA TYR A 728 -5.84 32.08 32.38
C TYR A 728 -6.72 33.25 32.81
N SER A 729 -7.90 33.35 32.20
CA SER A 729 -8.90 34.34 32.58
C SER A 729 -10.33 33.80 32.47
N LEU A 730 -11.29 34.55 33.02
CA LEU A 730 -12.72 34.27 32.85
C LEU A 730 -13.27 35.25 31.83
N LYS A 731 -13.99 34.73 30.84
CA LYS A 731 -14.74 35.57 29.90
C LYS A 731 -15.84 36.29 30.66
N THR A 732 -16.03 37.58 30.40
CA THR A 732 -17.08 38.38 31.03
C THR A 732 -18.45 38.07 30.41
N SER A 733 -18.95 36.85 30.66
CA SER A 733 -20.28 36.37 30.26
C SER A 733 -20.86 35.44 31.34
N ASP A 734 -22.16 35.16 31.21
CA ASP A 734 -22.85 34.15 32.01
C ASP A 734 -22.71 34.39 33.53
N ASP A 735 -22.36 33.38 34.31
CA ASP A 735 -22.20 33.43 35.75
C ASP A 735 -20.76 33.78 36.19
N ALA A 736 -19.89 34.26 35.29
CA ALA A 736 -18.48 34.56 35.60
C ALA A 736 -18.28 35.52 36.79
N ALA A 737 -19.27 36.37 37.09
CA ALA A 737 -19.24 37.28 38.24
C ALA A 737 -19.25 36.56 39.62
N PHE A 738 -19.68 35.30 39.67
CA PHE A 738 -19.66 34.47 40.88
C PHE A 738 -18.32 33.80 41.12
N PHE A 739 -17.37 33.92 40.19
CA PHE A 739 -16.08 33.23 40.23
C PHE A 739 -14.90 34.19 40.22
N THR A 740 -13.76 33.72 40.72
CA THR A 740 -12.45 34.32 40.45
C THR A 740 -11.49 33.25 39.93
N ILE A 741 -10.51 33.64 39.12
CA ILE A 741 -9.50 32.74 38.58
C ILE A 741 -8.10 33.25 38.89
N ASN A 742 -7.21 32.36 39.29
CA ASN A 742 -5.79 32.64 39.35
C ASN A 742 -5.19 32.54 37.94
N SER A 743 -4.60 33.63 37.44
CA SER A 743 -4.05 33.71 36.08
C SER A 743 -2.94 32.72 35.78
N ASP A 744 -2.18 32.31 36.80
CA ASP A 744 -0.98 31.51 36.62
C ASP A 744 -1.25 30.03 36.87
N THR A 745 -2.18 29.71 37.78
CA THR A 745 -2.49 28.31 38.15
C THR A 745 -3.78 27.78 37.55
N GLY A 746 -4.60 28.64 36.94
CA GLY A 746 -5.91 28.25 36.38
C GLY A 746 -6.97 27.86 37.41
N ALA A 747 -6.70 28.06 38.71
CA ALA A 747 -7.63 27.69 39.76
C ALA A 747 -8.81 28.67 39.80
N VAL A 748 -10.01 28.16 39.53
CA VAL A 748 -11.28 28.89 39.59
C VAL A 748 -11.92 28.65 40.95
N THR A 749 -12.31 29.73 41.63
CA THR A 749 -12.92 29.69 42.97
C THR A 749 -14.24 30.42 43.01
N LEU A 750 -15.16 29.98 43.85
CA LEU A 750 -16.42 30.67 44.12
C LEU A 750 -16.23 31.88 45.04
N THR A 751 -16.97 32.95 44.78
CA THR A 751 -16.96 34.19 45.59
C THR A 751 -17.88 34.13 46.80
N ALA A 752 -18.85 33.22 46.80
CA ALA A 752 -19.83 32.99 47.86
C ALA A 752 -20.06 31.47 48.04
N ASP A 753 -20.74 31.10 49.12
CA ASP A 753 -21.19 29.72 49.34
C ASP A 753 -22.26 29.37 48.29
N PRO A 754 -22.17 28.22 47.59
CA PRO A 754 -23.25 27.75 46.72
C PRO A 754 -24.45 27.26 47.54
N ASP A 755 -25.64 27.46 46.99
CA ASP A 755 -26.97 27.16 47.57
C ASP A 755 -27.85 26.72 46.38
N ASP A 756 -28.30 25.46 46.39
CA ASP A 756 -29.03 24.85 45.26
C ASP A 756 -30.41 25.48 45.07
N GLU A 757 -31.12 25.74 46.17
CA GLU A 757 -32.46 26.38 46.17
C GLU A 757 -32.42 27.77 45.53
N THR A 758 -31.29 28.47 45.69
CA THR A 758 -31.03 29.75 45.04
C THR A 758 -30.61 29.56 43.59
N LYS A 759 -29.67 28.65 43.31
CA LYS A 759 -29.14 28.39 41.96
C LYS A 759 -28.44 27.02 41.86
N ALA A 760 -29.15 26.06 41.28
CA ALA A 760 -28.68 24.68 41.07
C ALA A 760 -27.50 24.48 40.10
N ASP A 761 -27.21 25.44 39.23
CA ASP A 761 -26.08 25.34 38.30
C ASP A 761 -25.48 26.70 37.96
N TYR A 762 -24.17 26.71 37.73
CA TYR A 762 -23.43 27.88 37.27
C TYR A 762 -22.76 27.60 35.92
N SER A 763 -22.82 28.59 35.03
CA SER A 763 -22.18 28.55 33.72
C SER A 763 -21.11 29.63 33.59
N PHE A 764 -19.88 29.26 33.26
CA PHE A 764 -18.80 30.23 33.03
C PHE A 764 -17.86 29.75 31.94
N THR A 765 -17.19 30.67 31.25
CA THR A 765 -16.23 30.33 30.20
C THR A 765 -14.82 30.69 30.65
N VAL A 766 -13.93 29.70 30.66
CA VAL A 766 -12.49 29.92 30.90
C VAL A 766 -11.79 30.21 29.59
N VAL A 767 -10.77 31.07 29.65
CA VAL A 767 -9.94 31.46 28.51
C VAL A 767 -8.48 31.16 28.85
N ALA A 768 -7.79 30.48 27.94
CA ALA A 768 -6.34 30.27 27.99
C ALA A 768 -5.69 31.16 26.92
N THR A 769 -4.62 31.86 27.26
CA THR A 769 -3.94 32.80 26.35
C THR A 769 -2.43 32.62 26.46
N ASP A 770 -1.76 32.41 25.34
CA ASP A 770 -0.29 32.33 25.26
C ASP A 770 0.36 33.72 25.37
N THR A 771 1.66 33.76 25.05
CA THR A 771 2.46 34.99 25.03
C THR A 771 2.31 35.83 23.77
N ALA A 772 1.94 35.23 22.64
CA ALA A 772 1.64 35.92 21.38
C ALA A 772 0.22 36.51 21.34
N SER A 773 -0.59 36.26 22.38
CA SER A 773 -2.00 36.67 22.52
C SER A 773 -2.99 35.84 21.70
N ASN A 774 -2.64 34.62 21.28
CA ASN A 774 -3.63 33.69 20.77
C ASN A 774 -4.41 33.11 21.96
N SER A 775 -5.70 32.80 21.75
CA SER A 775 -6.56 32.41 22.86
C SER A 775 -7.61 31.39 22.48
N SER A 776 -7.85 30.46 23.40
CA SER A 776 -8.91 29.47 23.31
C SER A 776 -9.87 29.59 24.48
N GLU A 777 -11.11 29.16 24.26
CA GLU A 777 -12.18 29.28 25.24
C GLU A 777 -12.82 27.91 25.49
N LYS A 778 -13.23 27.66 26.74
CA LYS A 778 -14.01 26.49 27.10
C LYS A 778 -15.15 26.86 28.05
N ALA A 779 -16.38 26.60 27.61
CA ALA A 779 -17.56 26.74 28.45
C ALA A 779 -17.63 25.61 29.47
N ILE A 780 -17.88 25.97 30.72
CA ILE A 780 -17.95 25.09 31.89
C ILE A 780 -19.33 25.24 32.53
N THR A 781 -19.95 24.12 32.83
CA THR A 781 -21.13 24.03 33.67
C THR A 781 -20.72 23.36 34.98
N LEU A 782 -20.99 24.02 36.09
CA LEU A 782 -20.78 23.51 37.44
C LEU A 782 -22.16 23.27 38.06
N ASP A 783 -22.50 21.99 38.20
CA ASP A 783 -23.73 21.58 38.89
C ASP A 783 -23.53 21.67 40.40
N ILE A 784 -24.53 22.18 41.11
CA ILE A 784 -24.61 22.11 42.57
C ILE A 784 -25.39 20.86 42.94
N THR A 785 -24.92 20.16 43.96
CA THR A 785 -25.63 19.01 44.53
C THR A 785 -26.39 19.49 45.75
N ASP A 786 -27.72 19.54 45.59
CA ASP A 786 -28.73 19.69 46.63
C ASP A 786 -28.49 18.70 47.79
N LEU A 787 -28.45 19.23 49.02
CA LEU A 787 -28.30 18.51 50.27
C LEU A 787 -29.48 18.83 51.20
N ASP A 788 -30.29 17.81 51.53
CA ASP A 788 -31.45 17.93 52.42
C ASP A 788 -31.18 18.71 53.73
N GLU A 789 -31.61 19.97 53.78
CA GLU A 789 -31.46 20.93 54.88
C GLU A 789 -32.74 21.08 55.72
N VAL A 790 -33.87 20.55 55.24
CA VAL A 790 -35.20 20.83 55.81
C VAL A 790 -35.78 19.62 56.52
N ALA A 791 -35.88 19.71 57.85
CA ALA A 791 -36.46 18.63 58.67
C ALA A 791 -37.91 18.24 58.30
N PRO A 792 -38.30 16.97 58.52
CA PRO A 792 -39.66 16.49 58.30
C PRO A 792 -40.69 17.30 59.10
N THR A 793 -41.85 17.56 58.50
CA THR A 793 -42.99 18.18 59.17
C THR A 793 -43.92 17.12 59.77
N ILE A 794 -44.15 17.15 61.09
CA ILE A 794 -45.14 16.29 61.75
C ILE A 794 -46.56 16.80 61.44
N THR A 795 -47.42 15.92 60.93
CA THR A 795 -48.79 16.20 60.46
C THR A 795 -49.88 15.57 61.34
N SER A 796 -49.51 14.67 62.26
CA SER A 796 -50.43 14.13 63.26
C SER A 796 -50.83 15.19 64.30
N ALA A 797 -51.97 15.00 64.97
CA ALA A 797 -52.51 15.97 65.93
C ALA A 797 -51.70 16.03 67.23
N THR A 798 -51.74 17.16 67.95
CA THR A 798 -51.01 17.34 69.23
C THR A 798 -51.69 16.69 70.44
N ILE A 799 -52.90 16.15 70.28
CA ILE A 799 -53.68 15.51 71.34
C ILE A 799 -54.04 14.11 70.84
N ALA A 800 -53.67 13.09 71.61
CA ALA A 800 -54.05 11.71 71.35
C ALA A 800 -55.54 11.50 71.65
N THR A 801 -56.13 10.47 71.05
CA THR A 801 -57.50 10.08 71.42
C THR A 801 -57.51 9.60 72.87
N PRO A 802 -58.46 10.07 73.71
CA PRO A 802 -58.56 9.61 75.09
C PRO A 802 -58.64 8.09 75.16
N LEU A 803 -57.99 7.53 76.18
CA LEU A 803 -57.94 6.09 76.41
C LEU A 803 -58.69 5.78 77.70
N ASP A 804 -59.64 4.87 77.65
CA ASP A 804 -60.32 4.43 78.86
C ASP A 804 -59.33 3.71 79.79
N GLU A 805 -59.43 3.97 81.09
CA GLU A 805 -58.66 3.22 82.06
C GLU A 805 -59.02 1.72 82.07
N ASN A 806 -58.14 0.89 82.64
CA ASN A 806 -58.28 -0.56 82.69
C ASN A 806 -58.46 -1.23 81.30
N SER A 807 -58.11 -0.52 80.22
CA SER A 807 -58.27 -1.03 78.84
C SER A 807 -57.19 -2.05 78.45
N GLY A 808 -56.12 -2.16 79.23
CA GLY A 808 -55.03 -3.13 79.09
C GLY A 808 -53.69 -2.49 78.68
N ALA A 809 -52.59 -3.07 79.15
CA ALA A 809 -51.23 -2.64 78.78
C ALA A 809 -50.84 -2.99 77.33
N GLY A 810 -49.91 -2.22 76.75
CA GLY A 810 -49.30 -2.54 75.45
C GLY A 810 -50.11 -2.09 74.24
N GLN A 811 -51.10 -1.21 74.43
CA GLN A 811 -51.91 -0.66 73.35
C GLN A 811 -51.20 0.47 72.61
N VAL A 812 -51.48 0.59 71.31
CA VAL A 812 -51.07 1.75 70.51
C VAL A 812 -51.98 2.91 70.85
N VAL A 813 -51.43 3.93 71.50
CA VAL A 813 -52.19 5.10 72.00
C VAL A 813 -52.06 6.33 71.09
N TYR A 814 -51.04 6.34 70.24
CA TYR A 814 -50.79 7.41 69.28
C TYR A 814 -49.99 6.88 68.09
N THR A 815 -50.16 7.46 66.91
CA THR A 815 -49.32 7.16 65.74
C THR A 815 -48.84 8.47 65.14
N VAL A 816 -47.53 8.68 65.16
CA VAL A 816 -46.89 9.85 64.55
C VAL A 816 -47.02 9.74 63.03
N MET A 817 -47.42 10.82 62.38
CA MET A 817 -47.39 10.96 60.92
C MET A 817 -46.56 12.18 60.57
N SER A 818 -45.66 12.07 59.59
CA SER A 818 -44.88 13.20 59.08
C SER A 818 -44.73 13.15 57.57
N THR A 819 -44.45 14.31 56.97
CA THR A 819 -44.11 14.49 55.56
C THR A 819 -42.79 15.22 55.46
N ASP A 820 -41.99 14.87 54.46
CA ASP A 820 -40.67 15.44 54.26
C ASP A 820 -40.52 15.77 52.77
N SER A 821 -40.89 17.01 52.44
CA SER A 821 -40.97 17.51 51.08
C SER A 821 -40.69 19.02 51.02
N GLY A 822 -39.99 19.53 52.04
CA GLY A 822 -39.61 20.93 52.12
C GLY A 822 -38.41 21.28 51.25
N ASP A 823 -37.67 20.24 50.87
CA ASP A 823 -36.40 20.27 50.15
C ASP A 823 -36.29 18.96 49.33
N ILE A 824 -35.33 18.07 49.63
CA ILE A 824 -35.27 16.73 49.07
C ILE A 824 -36.36 15.85 49.65
N THR A 825 -37.21 15.27 48.79
CA THR A 825 -38.24 14.34 49.24
C THR A 825 -37.64 12.98 49.62
N THR A 826 -37.13 12.84 50.84
CA THR A 826 -36.58 11.57 51.35
C THR A 826 -37.58 10.81 52.24
N GLY A 827 -38.43 11.55 52.98
CA GLY A 827 -39.35 10.96 53.96
C GLY A 827 -38.71 10.88 55.34
N ALA A 828 -39.49 11.03 56.41
CA ALA A 828 -38.99 10.67 57.74
C ALA A 828 -38.65 9.19 57.79
N THR A 829 -37.42 8.87 58.16
CA THR A 829 -36.90 7.50 58.18
C THR A 829 -36.88 6.88 59.57
N ALA A 830 -36.94 7.72 60.61
CA ALA A 830 -36.99 7.27 61.99
C ALA A 830 -37.91 8.15 62.85
N TYR A 831 -38.77 7.49 63.62
CA TYR A 831 -39.52 8.09 64.72
C TYR A 831 -38.90 7.72 66.06
N SER A 832 -38.86 8.66 67.00
CA SER A 832 -38.37 8.41 68.35
C SER A 832 -39.13 9.22 69.41
N LEU A 833 -38.88 8.91 70.68
CA LEU A 833 -39.38 9.67 71.83
C LEU A 833 -38.22 10.45 72.42
N LYS A 834 -38.42 11.76 72.59
CA LYS A 834 -37.46 12.60 73.29
C LYS A 834 -37.46 12.26 74.79
N ALA A 835 -36.27 12.12 75.36
CA ALA A 835 -36.13 11.88 76.80
C ALA A 835 -36.68 13.08 77.61
N GLY A 836 -37.61 12.82 78.52
CA GLY A 836 -38.32 13.84 79.29
C GLY A 836 -39.76 13.39 79.56
N ASP A 837 -40.52 14.22 80.29
CA ASP A 837 -41.94 14.02 80.60
C ASP A 837 -42.27 12.56 81.01
N ASP A 838 -43.33 11.99 80.45
CA ASP A 838 -43.74 10.60 80.68
C ASP A 838 -43.14 9.63 79.64
N ALA A 839 -42.16 10.05 78.82
CA ALA A 839 -41.64 9.25 77.70
C ALA A 839 -41.14 7.86 78.10
N ALA A 840 -40.65 7.68 79.33
CA ALA A 840 -40.21 6.40 79.87
C ALA A 840 -41.34 5.37 80.06
N LEU A 841 -42.61 5.82 80.07
CA LEU A 841 -43.81 4.98 80.17
C LEU A 841 -44.31 4.53 78.79
N PHE A 842 -43.68 5.00 77.72
CA PHE A 842 -44.03 4.68 76.34
C PHE A 842 -42.88 3.99 75.60
N THR A 843 -43.23 3.28 74.53
CA THR A 843 -42.29 2.84 73.51
C THR A 843 -42.78 3.30 72.14
N ILE A 844 -41.88 3.49 71.18
CA ILE A 844 -42.26 3.88 69.81
C ILE A 844 -41.59 2.93 68.81
N ASN A 845 -42.36 2.52 67.80
CA ASN A 845 -41.79 1.83 66.65
C ASN A 845 -41.16 2.86 65.72
N SER A 846 -39.84 2.75 65.50
CA SER A 846 -39.08 3.73 64.72
C SER A 846 -39.50 3.82 63.25
N SER A 847 -40.11 2.79 62.69
CA SER A 847 -40.55 2.76 61.28
C SER A 847 -42.00 3.14 61.08
N THR A 848 -42.88 2.81 62.03
CA THR A 848 -44.34 3.03 61.88
C THR A 848 -44.86 4.23 62.66
N GLY A 849 -44.06 4.80 63.57
CA GLY A 849 -44.47 5.91 64.44
C GLY A 849 -45.49 5.51 65.50
N ALA A 850 -45.80 4.23 65.66
CA ALA A 850 -46.76 3.74 66.65
C ALA A 850 -46.19 3.84 68.06
N VAL A 851 -46.83 4.65 68.89
CA VAL A 851 -46.51 4.87 70.31
C VAL A 851 -47.37 3.95 71.16
N ILE A 852 -46.73 3.18 72.04
CA ILE A 852 -47.35 2.16 72.87
C ILE A 852 -47.19 2.53 74.34
N LEU A 853 -48.29 2.58 75.10
CA LEU A 853 -48.27 2.72 76.54
C LEU A 853 -47.89 1.37 77.18
N THR A 854 -46.88 1.37 78.04
CA THR A 854 -46.27 0.12 78.56
C THR A 854 -47.01 -0.51 79.73
N ALA A 855 -47.83 0.27 80.43
CA ALA A 855 -48.65 -0.17 81.57
C ALA A 855 -50.14 -0.05 81.24
N ASP A 856 -50.98 -0.69 82.05
CA ASP A 856 -52.43 -0.50 82.01
C ASP A 856 -52.75 0.90 82.58
N PRO A 857 -53.49 1.77 81.87
CA PRO A 857 -53.88 3.07 82.39
C PRO A 857 -54.85 2.94 83.57
N ASP A 858 -54.67 3.81 84.57
CA ASP A 858 -55.48 3.93 85.81
C ASP A 858 -55.60 5.44 86.08
N ASN A 859 -56.83 5.97 86.08
CA ASN A 859 -57.09 7.40 86.18
C ASN A 859 -56.72 7.94 87.56
N GLU A 860 -57.10 7.21 88.62
CA GLU A 860 -56.84 7.54 90.02
C GLU A 860 -55.33 7.63 90.30
N THR A 861 -54.54 6.82 89.59
CA THR A 861 -53.08 6.90 89.60
C THR A 861 -52.55 8.08 88.77
N LYS A 862 -53.01 8.23 87.53
CA LYS A 862 -52.56 9.31 86.61
C LYS A 862 -53.56 9.55 85.48
N ALA A 863 -54.31 10.63 85.60
CA ALA A 863 -55.36 11.05 84.65
C ALA A 863 -54.86 11.49 83.26
N ASP A 864 -53.60 11.90 83.12
CA ASP A 864 -53.04 12.36 81.85
C ASP A 864 -51.55 12.05 81.71
N TYR A 865 -51.12 11.84 80.47
CA TYR A 865 -49.73 11.60 80.08
C TYR A 865 -49.27 12.63 79.05
N SER A 866 -47.98 13.00 79.14
CA SER A 866 -47.33 13.87 78.16
C SER A 866 -46.04 13.25 77.65
N PHE A 867 -45.85 13.26 76.32
CA PHE A 867 -44.62 12.77 75.69
C PHE A 867 -44.31 13.56 74.43
N THR A 868 -43.03 13.71 74.09
CA THR A 868 -42.60 14.42 72.87
C THR A 868 -42.10 13.42 71.84
N VAL A 869 -42.73 13.44 70.66
CA VAL A 869 -42.34 12.62 69.51
C VAL A 869 -41.37 13.37 68.62
N MET A 870 -40.45 12.65 67.99
CA MET A 870 -39.50 13.19 67.01
C MET A 870 -39.62 12.44 65.69
N ALA A 871 -39.59 13.17 64.59
CA ALA A 871 -39.44 12.63 63.23
C ALA A 871 -38.10 13.10 62.65
N THR A 872 -37.32 12.17 62.11
CA THR A 872 -35.98 12.42 61.56
C THR A 872 -35.88 11.88 60.13
N ASP A 873 -35.37 12.67 59.19
CA ASP A 873 -35.10 12.28 57.79
C ASP A 873 -33.81 11.45 57.67
N THR A 874 -33.34 11.22 56.44
CA THR A 874 -32.05 10.54 56.19
C THR A 874 -30.81 11.41 56.45
N ALA A 875 -30.91 12.72 56.27
CA ALA A 875 -29.80 13.66 56.48
C ALA A 875 -29.53 13.93 57.96
N GLY A 876 -30.49 13.58 58.83
CA GLY A 876 -30.43 13.73 60.27
C GLY A 876 -31.15 14.98 60.78
N ASN A 877 -31.87 15.71 59.95
CA ASN A 877 -32.68 16.84 60.42
C ASN A 877 -33.92 16.31 61.15
N SER A 878 -34.33 16.99 62.22
CA SER A 878 -35.37 16.48 63.12
C SER A 878 -36.35 17.53 63.58
N THR A 879 -37.63 17.17 63.62
CA THR A 879 -38.71 17.99 64.18
C THR A 879 -39.31 17.31 65.41
N GLU A 880 -39.67 18.11 66.42
CA GLU A 880 -40.27 17.64 67.67
C GLU A 880 -41.73 18.11 67.79
N GLN A 881 -42.60 17.27 68.37
CA GLN A 881 -43.96 17.66 68.73
C GLN A 881 -44.38 17.06 70.08
N ALA A 882 -44.85 17.91 70.99
CA ALA A 882 -45.39 17.50 72.28
C ALA A 882 -46.82 16.97 72.12
N ILE A 883 -47.08 15.80 72.69
CA ILE A 883 -48.36 15.08 72.65
C ILE A 883 -48.90 14.94 74.07
N THR A 884 -50.23 15.10 74.20
CA THR A 884 -50.98 14.84 75.43
C THR A 884 -51.95 13.68 75.20
N LEU A 885 -52.08 12.82 76.20
CA LEU A 885 -53.01 11.68 76.23
C LEU A 885 -53.81 11.74 77.52
N ASP A 886 -55.11 11.96 77.41
CA ASP A 886 -56.04 11.92 78.53
C ASP A 886 -56.51 10.48 78.77
N ILE A 887 -56.66 10.11 80.04
CA ILE A 887 -57.32 8.87 80.45
C ILE A 887 -58.78 9.18 80.78
N THR A 888 -59.71 8.40 80.21
CA THR A 888 -61.12 8.48 80.60
C THR A 888 -61.31 7.73 81.92
N ASP A 889 -61.73 8.48 82.93
CA ASP A 889 -62.18 8.01 84.25
C ASP A 889 -63.47 7.16 84.09
N LEU A 890 -63.49 5.96 84.66
CA LEU A 890 -64.60 4.99 84.67
C LEU A 890 -64.89 4.53 86.10
N ASP A 891 -66.16 4.57 86.51
CA ASP A 891 -66.67 4.09 87.81
C ASP A 891 -66.36 2.58 88.02
N ASP A 892 -65.20 2.29 88.59
CA ASP A 892 -64.60 0.97 88.80
C ASP A 892 -64.40 0.62 90.29
N ALA A 893 -64.56 1.61 91.17
CA ALA A 893 -64.53 1.46 92.61
C ALA A 893 -65.93 1.24 93.20
N ALA A 894 -66.01 0.47 94.30
CA ALA A 894 -67.26 0.27 95.03
C ALA A 894 -67.45 1.32 96.14
N PRO A 895 -68.70 1.76 96.42
CA PRO A 895 -69.01 2.63 97.54
C PRO A 895 -68.50 2.05 98.85
N THR A 896 -67.86 2.85 99.68
CA THR A 896 -67.41 2.47 101.02
C THR A 896 -68.54 2.68 102.04
N ILE A 897 -68.98 1.62 102.73
CA ILE A 897 -69.94 1.73 103.85
C ILE A 897 -69.28 2.44 105.04
N THR A 898 -69.93 3.51 105.54
CA THR A 898 -69.42 4.38 106.62
C THR A 898 -70.20 4.26 107.93
N SER A 899 -71.38 3.66 107.90
CA SER A 899 -72.18 3.36 109.10
C SER A 899 -71.53 2.26 109.95
N ALA A 900 -71.73 2.28 111.27
CA ALA A 900 -71.10 1.34 112.21
C ALA A 900 -71.64 -0.10 112.08
N ALA A 901 -70.80 -1.11 112.37
CA ALA A 901 -71.16 -2.53 112.26
C ALA A 901 -72.17 -3.05 113.32
N THR A 902 -72.67 -2.19 114.23
CA THR A 902 -73.60 -2.56 115.30
C THR A 902 -74.77 -1.60 115.32
N ALA A 903 -75.99 -2.11 115.30
CA ALA A 903 -77.21 -1.33 115.47
C ALA A 903 -77.39 -0.91 116.95
N THR A 904 -78.20 0.12 117.17
CA THR A 904 -78.56 0.51 118.55
C THR A 904 -79.54 -0.51 119.11
N THR A 905 -79.31 -0.96 120.34
CA THR A 905 -80.19 -1.91 121.02
C THR A 905 -81.60 -1.33 121.16
N ILE A 906 -82.61 -2.17 121.02
CA ILE A 906 -84.02 -1.79 121.12
C ILE A 906 -84.69 -2.62 122.22
N ASP A 907 -85.62 -2.04 122.93
CA ASP A 907 -86.41 -2.78 123.90
C ASP A 907 -87.31 -3.78 123.17
N GLU A 908 -87.56 -4.93 123.78
CA GLU A 908 -88.62 -5.79 123.29
C GLU A 908 -89.99 -5.09 123.34
N ASN A 909 -90.94 -5.61 122.59
CA ASN A 909 -92.28 -5.06 122.45
C ASN A 909 -92.36 -3.60 121.94
N SER A 910 -91.26 -3.04 121.41
CA SER A 910 -91.19 -1.64 120.96
C SER A 910 -91.99 -1.31 119.68
N GLY A 911 -92.42 -2.33 118.95
CA GLY A 911 -93.29 -2.25 117.77
C GLY A 911 -92.65 -2.79 116.49
N ALA A 912 -93.47 -3.43 115.65
CA ALA A 912 -93.10 -3.84 114.30
C ALA A 912 -92.97 -2.64 113.34
N GLY A 913 -92.05 -2.73 112.37
CA GLY A 913 -91.88 -1.74 111.30
C GLY A 913 -91.06 -0.50 111.68
N GLN A 914 -90.49 -0.46 112.88
CA GLN A 914 -89.58 0.62 113.28
C GLN A 914 -88.24 0.52 112.56
N VAL A 915 -87.59 1.66 112.32
CA VAL A 915 -86.22 1.71 111.80
C VAL A 915 -85.26 1.33 112.92
N VAL A 916 -84.52 0.25 112.71
CA VAL A 916 -83.55 -0.29 113.69
C VAL A 916 -82.10 0.02 113.32
N TYR A 917 -81.85 0.31 112.04
CA TYR A 917 -80.52 0.62 111.54
C TYR A 917 -80.64 1.46 110.26
N THR A 918 -79.66 2.33 109.98
CA THR A 918 -79.58 3.08 108.73
C THR A 918 -78.17 2.92 108.17
N VAL A 919 -78.03 2.29 107.00
CA VAL A 919 -76.75 2.19 106.32
C VAL A 919 -76.40 3.53 105.65
N THR A 920 -75.15 3.96 105.79
CA THR A 920 -74.59 5.10 105.06
C THR A 920 -73.33 4.66 104.33
N SER A 921 -73.08 5.22 103.14
CA SER A 921 -71.88 4.92 102.33
C SER A 921 -71.36 6.19 101.63
N THR A 922 -70.11 6.15 101.17
CA THR A 922 -69.46 7.22 100.38
C THR A 922 -68.69 6.60 99.23
N ASP A 923 -68.65 7.30 98.10
CA ASP A 923 -68.09 6.82 96.84
C ASP A 923 -67.15 7.87 96.25
N SER A 924 -66.29 8.43 97.09
CA SER A 924 -65.50 9.64 96.77
C SER A 924 -64.07 9.34 96.30
N GLY A 925 -63.75 8.07 96.06
CA GLY A 925 -62.42 7.62 95.67
C GLY A 925 -62.19 7.46 94.16
N ASP A 926 -63.21 7.76 93.36
CA ASP A 926 -63.37 7.52 91.91
C ASP A 926 -64.45 8.54 91.43
N ILE A 927 -65.27 8.23 90.42
CA ILE A 927 -66.43 9.01 90.01
C ILE A 927 -67.45 9.04 91.14
N ALA A 928 -67.62 10.21 91.77
CA ALA A 928 -68.54 10.42 92.87
C ALA A 928 -70.03 10.32 92.47
N THR A 929 -70.51 9.11 92.20
CA THR A 929 -71.91 8.80 91.91
C THR A 929 -72.68 8.42 93.18
N GLY A 930 -72.00 7.83 94.17
CA GLY A 930 -72.59 7.41 95.44
C GLY A 930 -73.35 6.08 95.32
N ALA A 931 -73.58 5.40 96.45
CA ALA A 931 -74.46 4.23 96.42
C ALA A 931 -75.88 4.64 96.00
N THR A 932 -76.35 4.06 94.89
CA THR A 932 -77.68 4.30 94.34
C THR A 932 -78.72 3.30 94.83
N ALA A 933 -78.26 2.18 95.36
CA ALA A 933 -79.10 1.16 95.96
C ALA A 933 -78.47 0.56 97.22
N TYR A 934 -79.26 0.50 98.28
CA TYR A 934 -79.00 -0.32 99.45
C TYR A 934 -79.84 -1.60 99.42
N SER A 935 -79.26 -2.73 99.81
CA SER A 935 -79.98 -4.00 99.90
C SER A 935 -79.54 -4.83 101.10
N LEU A 936 -80.28 -5.90 101.38
CA LEU A 936 -79.91 -6.90 102.37
C LEU A 936 -79.44 -8.16 101.65
N LYS A 937 -78.24 -8.63 101.98
CA LYS A 937 -77.74 -9.90 101.47
C LYS A 937 -78.54 -11.04 102.07
N THR A 938 -78.87 -12.04 101.26
CA THR A 938 -79.60 -13.22 101.71
C THR A 938 -78.75 -14.04 102.69
N GLY A 939 -79.35 -14.43 103.82
CA GLY A 939 -78.68 -15.15 104.91
C GLY A 939 -78.97 -14.54 106.28
N ASN A 940 -78.50 -15.20 107.35
CA ASN A 940 -78.75 -14.82 108.74
C ASN A 940 -80.23 -14.51 109.00
N ASP A 941 -80.51 -13.41 109.70
CA ASP A 941 -81.86 -12.96 110.04
C ASP A 941 -82.43 -11.97 109.00
N ALA A 942 -81.78 -11.78 107.83
CA ALA A 942 -82.16 -10.77 106.84
C ALA A 942 -83.64 -10.86 106.39
N ALA A 943 -84.23 -12.05 106.39
CA ALA A 943 -85.65 -12.24 106.07
C ALA A 943 -86.63 -11.62 107.08
N LEU A 944 -86.14 -11.31 108.29
CA LEU A 944 -86.90 -10.64 109.35
C LEU A 944 -86.85 -9.11 109.22
N PHE A 945 -86.08 -8.59 108.26
CA PHE A 945 -85.92 -7.16 108.01
C PHE A 945 -86.38 -6.77 106.61
N THR A 946 -86.68 -5.49 106.43
CA THR A 946 -86.75 -4.86 105.10
C THR A 946 -85.85 -3.65 105.07
N ILE A 947 -85.29 -3.32 103.91
CA ILE A 947 -84.45 -2.13 103.70
C ILE A 947 -85.07 -1.25 102.64
N ASN A 948 -85.06 0.06 102.88
CA ASN A 948 -85.37 1.03 101.85
C ASN A 948 -84.15 1.23 100.95
N SER A 949 -84.29 0.92 99.66
CA SER A 949 -83.17 0.93 98.73
C SER A 949 -82.55 2.30 98.49
N SER A 950 -83.27 3.41 98.73
CA SER A 950 -82.74 4.76 98.54
C SER A 950 -82.31 5.45 99.84
N THR A 951 -82.94 5.14 100.98
CA THR A 951 -82.59 5.78 102.27
C THR A 951 -81.65 4.95 103.13
N GLY A 952 -81.49 3.65 102.84
CA GLY A 952 -80.69 2.73 103.65
C GLY A 952 -81.33 2.38 105.00
N GLU A 953 -82.56 2.80 105.26
CA GLU A 953 -83.28 2.49 106.50
C GLU A 953 -83.70 1.01 106.51
N VAL A 954 -83.20 0.28 107.51
CA VAL A 954 -83.54 -1.10 107.80
C VAL A 954 -84.61 -1.13 108.89
N THR A 955 -85.70 -1.84 108.63
CA THR A 955 -86.84 -1.98 109.54
C THR A 955 -87.07 -3.44 109.89
N LEU A 956 -87.46 -3.70 111.13
CA LEU A 956 -87.81 -5.03 111.62
C LEU A 956 -89.27 -5.35 111.27
N THR A 957 -89.55 -6.54 110.72
CA THR A 957 -90.89 -6.87 110.19
C THR A 957 -91.89 -7.30 111.25
N ALA A 958 -91.43 -7.73 112.41
CA ALA A 958 -92.24 -8.15 113.55
C ALA A 958 -91.87 -7.34 114.80
N ASN A 959 -92.71 -7.43 115.82
CA ASN A 959 -92.39 -6.88 117.14
C ASN A 959 -91.24 -7.72 117.72
N PRO A 960 -90.14 -7.11 118.23
CA PRO A 960 -89.10 -7.87 118.92
C PRO A 960 -89.65 -8.44 120.25
N ASP A 961 -89.16 -9.61 120.61
CA ASP A 961 -89.54 -10.42 121.79
C ASP A 961 -88.26 -11.17 122.17
N ASP A 962 -87.68 -10.84 123.33
CA ASP A 962 -86.37 -11.33 123.76
C ASP A 962 -86.41 -12.83 124.07
N GLU A 963 -87.48 -13.31 124.74
CA GLU A 963 -87.70 -14.73 125.03
C GLU A 963 -87.72 -15.59 123.75
N THR A 964 -88.17 -15.00 122.63
CA THR A 964 -88.13 -15.62 121.32
C THR A 964 -86.75 -15.51 120.66
N LYS A 965 -86.14 -14.32 120.67
CA LYS A 965 -84.85 -14.05 120.03
C LYS A 965 -84.19 -12.76 120.55
N ALA A 966 -83.20 -12.93 121.42
CA ALA A 966 -82.44 -11.83 122.04
C ALA A 966 -81.53 -11.02 121.10
N ASP A 967 -81.14 -11.56 119.94
CA ASP A 967 -80.28 -10.84 118.99
C ASP A 967 -80.58 -11.21 117.53
N TYR A 968 -80.32 -10.25 116.64
CA TYR A 968 -80.47 -10.40 115.20
C TYR A 968 -79.17 -10.04 114.46
N SER A 969 -78.92 -10.72 113.36
CA SER A 969 -77.80 -10.40 112.47
C SER A 969 -78.22 -10.32 111.00
N PHE A 970 -77.74 -9.31 110.28
CA PHE A 970 -78.01 -9.13 108.84
C PHE A 970 -76.84 -8.42 108.16
N THR A 971 -76.67 -8.58 106.85
CA THR A 971 -75.62 -7.92 106.08
C THR A 971 -76.23 -6.91 105.13
N VAL A 972 -75.82 -5.65 105.25
CA VAL A 972 -76.19 -4.57 104.32
C VAL A 972 -75.22 -4.53 103.15
N VAL A 973 -75.73 -4.21 101.97
CA VAL A 973 -74.96 -4.05 100.72
C VAL A 973 -75.22 -2.65 100.18
N ALA A 974 -74.16 -1.93 99.82
CA ALA A 974 -74.23 -0.67 99.10
C ALA A 974 -73.74 -0.87 97.67
N THR A 975 -74.46 -0.36 96.68
CA THR A 975 -74.16 -0.51 95.25
C THR A 975 -74.27 0.84 94.54
N ASP A 976 -73.26 1.24 93.77
CA ASP A 976 -73.24 2.47 92.94
C ASP A 976 -74.06 2.34 91.65
N THR A 977 -73.85 3.24 90.69
CA THR A 977 -74.46 3.20 89.36
C THR A 977 -73.84 2.19 88.39
N ALA A 978 -72.54 1.96 88.46
CA ALA A 978 -71.83 0.99 87.61
C ALA A 978 -72.08 -0.47 88.03
N GLY A 979 -72.60 -0.68 89.24
CA GLY A 979 -72.88 -1.98 89.82
C GLY A 979 -71.76 -2.52 90.73
N ASN A 980 -70.76 -1.70 91.08
CA ASN A 980 -69.76 -2.11 92.06
C ASN A 980 -70.43 -2.12 93.45
N SER A 981 -69.98 -3.00 94.35
CA SER A 981 -70.68 -3.19 95.63
C SER A 981 -69.78 -3.53 96.80
N SER A 982 -70.14 -3.02 97.97
CA SER A 982 -69.52 -3.37 99.25
C SER A 982 -70.55 -3.91 100.23
N GLU A 983 -70.08 -4.71 101.18
CA GLU A 983 -70.93 -5.40 102.16
C GLU A 983 -70.44 -5.14 103.58
N GLN A 984 -71.38 -4.99 104.53
CA GLN A 984 -71.09 -4.85 105.96
C GLN A 984 -72.07 -5.69 106.79
N ALA A 985 -71.55 -6.58 107.64
CA ALA A 985 -72.36 -7.33 108.59
C ALA A 985 -72.73 -6.47 109.80
N ILE A 986 -74.00 -6.56 110.23
CA ILE A 986 -74.65 -5.79 111.30
C ILE A 986 -75.25 -6.73 112.34
N THR A 987 -75.11 -6.38 113.63
CA THR A 987 -75.79 -7.03 114.76
C THR A 987 -76.74 -6.06 115.47
N LEU A 988 -77.88 -6.57 115.96
CA LEU A 988 -78.89 -5.84 116.72
C LEU A 988 -79.31 -6.67 117.94
N ASP A 989 -79.05 -6.16 119.15
CA ASP A 989 -79.48 -6.82 120.38
C ASP A 989 -80.83 -6.25 120.86
N ILE A 990 -81.62 -7.10 121.52
CA ILE A 990 -82.89 -6.77 122.15
C ILE A 990 -82.70 -6.62 123.66
N THR A 991 -83.41 -5.67 124.28
CA THR A 991 -83.46 -5.54 125.74
C THR A 991 -84.70 -6.26 126.28
N ASP A 992 -84.47 -7.30 127.09
CA ASP A 992 -85.43 -8.05 127.91
C ASP A 992 -86.10 -7.17 129.00
N LEU A 993 -87.44 -7.22 129.11
CA LEU A 993 -88.30 -6.45 130.02
C LEU A 993 -89.30 -7.35 130.79
N ASP A 994 -89.29 -7.26 132.13
CA ASP A 994 -90.24 -7.96 133.04
C ASP A 994 -91.74 -7.69 132.72
N GLU A 995 -92.41 -8.64 132.06
CA GLU A 995 -93.79 -8.55 131.56
C GLU A 995 -94.74 -9.71 131.97
N VAL A 996 -94.25 -10.77 132.60
CA VAL A 996 -95.00 -11.95 133.06
C VAL A 996 -95.15 -11.95 134.58
N ALA A 997 -96.39 -12.03 135.08
CA ALA A 997 -96.65 -12.00 136.52
C ALA A 997 -96.34 -13.34 137.25
N PRO A 998 -95.89 -13.31 138.53
CA PRO A 998 -95.60 -14.51 139.30
C PRO A 998 -96.85 -15.36 139.59
N THR A 999 -96.70 -16.69 139.55
CA THR A 999 -97.79 -17.66 139.81
C THR A 999 -97.68 -18.35 141.17
N ILE A 1000 -98.80 -18.43 141.90
CA ILE A 1000 -98.90 -19.15 143.19
C ILE A 1000 -98.99 -20.67 142.95
N THR A 1001 -98.16 -21.45 143.66
CA THR A 1001 -98.01 -22.91 143.53
C THR A 1001 -98.51 -23.73 144.73
N SER A 1002 -98.91 -23.11 145.84
CA SER A 1002 -99.41 -23.83 147.04
C SER A 1002 -100.88 -24.29 146.94
N ALA A 1003 -101.28 -25.35 147.67
CA ALA A 1003 -102.59 -26.02 147.54
C ALA A 1003 -103.77 -25.29 148.24
N ALA A 1004 -104.97 -25.20 147.64
CA ALA A 1004 -106.02 -24.22 148.02
C ALA A 1004 -106.69 -24.28 149.42
N THR A 1005 -106.39 -25.23 150.31
CA THR A 1005 -107.09 -25.35 151.61
C THR A 1005 -106.15 -25.73 152.75
N ALA A 1006 -106.35 -25.12 153.92
CA ALA A 1006 -105.66 -25.44 155.16
C ALA A 1006 -106.19 -26.73 155.82
N SER A 1007 -105.33 -27.43 156.57
CA SER A 1007 -105.77 -28.57 157.38
C SER A 1007 -106.49 -28.10 158.65
N ALA A 1008 -107.49 -28.86 159.10
CA ALA A 1008 -108.23 -28.52 160.31
C ALA A 1008 -107.31 -28.54 161.54
N LEU A 1009 -107.46 -27.52 162.39
CA LEU A 1009 -106.70 -27.36 163.63
C LEU A 1009 -107.64 -27.64 164.81
N ASP A 1010 -107.25 -28.50 165.74
CA ASP A 1010 -108.08 -28.84 166.90
C ASP A 1010 -108.20 -27.65 167.89
N GLU A 1011 -109.34 -27.57 168.56
CA GLU A 1011 -109.57 -26.55 169.58
C GLU A 1011 -108.58 -26.68 170.75
N ASN A 1012 -108.08 -25.53 171.23
CA ASN A 1012 -107.00 -25.40 172.24
C ASN A 1012 -105.56 -25.71 171.76
N SER A 1013 -105.29 -25.71 170.45
CA SER A 1013 -103.92 -25.87 169.89
C SER A 1013 -102.90 -24.75 170.23
N GLY A 1014 -103.31 -23.73 171.00
CA GLY A 1014 -102.50 -22.59 171.40
C GLY A 1014 -102.41 -21.47 170.34
N ALA A 1015 -101.94 -20.29 170.74
CA ALA A 1015 -101.69 -19.17 169.82
C ALA A 1015 -100.33 -19.34 169.11
N GLY A 1016 -100.25 -18.94 167.83
CA GLY A 1016 -99.01 -18.99 167.02
C GLY A 1016 -98.87 -20.21 166.11
N GLN A 1017 -99.92 -21.02 165.93
CA GLN A 1017 -99.89 -22.13 164.97
C GLN A 1017 -99.98 -21.60 163.53
N VAL A 1018 -99.13 -22.12 162.65
CA VAL A 1018 -99.20 -21.83 161.22
C VAL A 1018 -100.39 -22.58 160.64
N VAL A 1019 -101.39 -21.83 160.17
CA VAL A 1019 -102.62 -22.38 159.59
C VAL A 1019 -102.39 -22.84 158.15
N TYR A 1020 -101.56 -22.11 157.41
CA TYR A 1020 -101.31 -22.32 155.98
C TYR A 1020 -100.04 -21.55 155.55
N THR A 1021 -99.28 -22.08 154.58
CA THR A 1021 -98.13 -21.41 153.97
C THR A 1021 -98.32 -21.35 152.46
N VAL A 1022 -98.15 -20.16 151.86
CA VAL A 1022 -98.26 -19.91 150.42
C VAL A 1022 -96.88 -19.95 149.77
N THR A 1023 -96.75 -20.50 148.56
CA THR A 1023 -95.52 -20.46 147.73
C THR A 1023 -95.86 -19.98 146.31
N SER A 1024 -94.96 -19.25 145.63
CA SER A 1024 -95.10 -18.78 144.23
C SER A 1024 -93.78 -18.89 143.44
N THR A 1025 -93.82 -18.84 142.10
CA THR A 1025 -92.66 -18.83 141.18
C THR A 1025 -92.83 -17.79 140.07
N ASP A 1026 -91.72 -17.28 139.53
CA ASP A 1026 -91.63 -16.18 138.55
C ASP A 1026 -90.53 -16.43 137.50
N SER A 1027 -90.31 -17.70 137.16
CA SER A 1027 -89.13 -18.15 136.43
C SER A 1027 -89.25 -18.06 134.91
N ASP A 1028 -90.40 -17.63 134.42
CA ASP A 1028 -90.71 -17.61 132.98
C ASP A 1028 -90.35 -16.23 132.35
N ASP A 1029 -89.63 -15.37 133.11
CA ASP A 1029 -89.25 -13.98 132.81
C ASP A 1029 -88.03 -13.56 133.71
N VAL A 1030 -87.45 -12.36 133.56
CA VAL A 1030 -86.39 -11.76 134.38
C VAL A 1030 -86.82 -11.56 135.84
N SER A 1031 -86.74 -12.63 136.64
CA SER A 1031 -87.08 -12.60 138.07
C SER A 1031 -86.13 -11.69 138.88
N THR A 1032 -86.64 -10.65 139.53
CA THR A 1032 -85.87 -9.82 140.49
C THR A 1032 -86.33 -9.94 141.95
N GLY A 1033 -87.25 -10.87 142.28
CA GLY A 1033 -87.91 -10.93 143.60
C GLY A 1033 -87.48 -12.06 144.56
N THR A 1034 -86.93 -11.69 145.74
CA THR A 1034 -86.75 -12.59 146.89
C THR A 1034 -88.10 -12.97 147.53
N THR A 1035 -88.32 -14.26 147.83
CA THR A 1035 -89.51 -14.77 148.53
C THR A 1035 -89.48 -14.49 150.04
N ALA A 1036 -90.54 -13.86 150.58
CA ALA A 1036 -90.94 -13.91 151.98
C ALA A 1036 -92.46 -13.70 152.13
#